data_AF-A0A3L6KZH8-F1
#
_entry.id   AF-A0A3L6KZH8-F1
#
_cell.length_a   1.000
_cell.length_b   1.000
_cell.length_c   1.000
_cell.angle_alpha   90.00
_cell.angle_beta   90.00
_cell.angle_gamma   90.00
#
_symmetry.space_group_name_H-M   'P 1'
#
loop_
_entity.id
_entity.type
_entity.pdbx_description
1 polymer ?
#
loop_
_entity_poly.entity_id
_entity_poly.type
_entity_poly.pdbx_seq_one_letter_code
_entity_poly.pdbx_strand_id
1 'polypeptide(L)'
;MNFGHTMASTSASIQSFGNDHAGGQGGTMRQNPPKEPSEEEVLQYIVDNVNKLLSRHYSLVEFDAIQGTDLLQILADIFGTLSPAQQIDMGVAPTDEAAASMLEFLTKTLGYRVPPMLTDSFPTSFSRAEPTVIYPTLYWVLSNMQQNEKRVYLARFLQRLEIPEAMLAQDEDVRALYQQYVNLRGMFVNTHRRVDALRTAHADPADARRAVTVLEEECDRLRGYIQVAEKKLAGVPDKEALLNACKSLRAALEEESRLAEKGVELQQQLISSRQRSTEMHNRLQNLRRDAADGRVDVIVRRLSDEIQTNKMIIEEQLPKELQQKQRENAEFDRLISEPLDMQALTTENQQLDEALKKLHQQVKERQKPGEDGSTIATIKQQVERVAKRKVEVMEQLTGLQADNSRTLNDIRERENRIEQLREAHHMLKDDDFREFSKQVLAKKAATESMRTHLSEQRVEYGVLNFTENVLRSQFTSLDAEIGDLEGKLGLQGYSRTVETLSKLTHEKDAIEGLKGKTLEELSRVVQDFTMAIRERRTKLAPLINELRSVRQTVAEVDQEWAEKRTQYEYQESVLMEDITKIEREVQSLHEETSTDESVYHRLQAQHLLLKAHVDRIEAEKDFAEIVRRGAEAADAAEKEGVVSGSGSLKCAHCAKACANKGWLLYHLCREHGLTVMAEKAFESAIEDLQIRLRDLQQKQRDIQENYEQNVQQVEWFGNLKRVLEAKLRTLHNEGSRCRNALDSDIKEIMGSAGAGGANVDMLVLPGD
;
A
#
# COMPACT_ATOMS: atom_id res chain seq x y z
N MET A 1 -22.88 -34.97 -4.63
CA MET A 1 -23.08 -33.71 -5.38
C MET A 1 -21.75 -32.99 -5.37
N ASN A 2 -21.08 -33.04 -6.52
CA ASN A 2 -19.71 -32.54 -6.74
C ASN A 2 -19.71 -31.02 -6.86
N PHE A 3 -18.81 -30.35 -6.13
CA PHE A 3 -18.23 -29.09 -6.58
C PHE A 3 -16.73 -29.13 -6.29
N GLY A 4 -15.97 -29.30 -7.37
CA GLY A 4 -14.51 -29.24 -7.38
C GLY A 4 -14.04 -27.80 -7.52
N HIS A 5 -13.05 -27.43 -6.72
CA HIS A 5 -12.26 -26.23 -6.88
C HIS A 5 -11.13 -26.50 -7.88
N THR A 6 -11.12 -25.78 -8.99
CA THR A 6 -9.95 -25.60 -9.85
C THR A 6 -9.46 -24.16 -9.69
N MET A 7 -8.32 -24.01 -9.01
CA MET A 7 -7.47 -22.83 -9.05
C MET A 7 -6.74 -22.81 -10.40
N ALA A 8 -7.01 -21.82 -11.23
CA ALA A 8 -6.22 -21.51 -12.43
C ALA A 8 -5.40 -20.25 -12.15
N SER A 9 -4.08 -20.41 -12.16
CA SER A 9 -3.08 -19.36 -12.13
C SER A 9 -3.06 -18.63 -13.48
N THR A 10 -3.51 -17.38 -13.50
CA THR A 10 -3.28 -16.44 -14.59
C THR A 10 -2.15 -15.49 -14.22
N SER A 11 -0.99 -15.68 -14.84
CA SER A 11 0.10 -14.72 -14.89
C SER A 11 -0.31 -13.53 -15.75
N ALA A 12 -0.81 -12.47 -15.12
CA ALA A 12 -1.04 -11.19 -15.77
C ALA A 12 0.25 -10.35 -15.69
N SER A 13 0.88 -10.13 -16.83
CA SER A 13 1.96 -9.16 -17.02
C SER A 13 1.44 -7.76 -16.68
N ILE A 14 1.95 -7.19 -15.58
CA ILE A 14 1.68 -5.80 -15.19
C ILE A 14 2.52 -4.90 -16.12
N GLN A 15 1.89 -4.40 -17.18
CA GLN A 15 2.37 -3.21 -17.87
C GLN A 15 2.08 -1.99 -17.01
N SER A 16 3.14 -1.33 -16.56
CA SER A 16 3.12 -0.07 -15.83
C SER A 16 2.51 1.03 -16.70
N PHE A 17 1.24 1.37 -16.46
CA PHE A 17 0.67 2.62 -16.95
C PHE A 17 1.19 3.78 -16.08
N GLY A 18 2.19 4.49 -16.61
CA GLY A 18 2.58 5.81 -16.15
C GLY A 18 1.41 6.78 -16.38
N ASN A 19 0.88 7.32 -15.29
CA ASN A 19 -0.21 8.28 -15.30
C ASN A 19 0.40 9.70 -15.35
N ASP A 20 0.67 10.19 -16.57
CA ASP A 20 1.04 11.60 -16.79
C ASP A 20 -0.23 12.46 -16.76
N HIS A 21 -0.50 13.06 -15.59
CA HIS A 21 -1.33 14.26 -15.48
C HIS A 21 -0.43 15.49 -15.62
N ALA A 22 -0.19 15.91 -16.86
CA ALA A 22 0.34 17.22 -17.18
C ALA A 22 -0.81 18.23 -17.28
N GLY A 23 -0.83 19.18 -16.36
CA GLY A 23 -1.69 20.36 -16.42
C GLY A 23 -1.42 21.18 -17.69
N GLY A 24 -2.50 21.74 -18.23
CA GLY A 24 -2.47 22.54 -19.44
C GLY A 24 -1.58 23.78 -19.30
N GLN A 25 -0.52 23.82 -20.11
CA GLN A 25 -0.04 25.06 -20.69
C GLN A 25 -0.18 24.92 -22.20
N GLY A 26 -0.94 25.84 -22.80
CA GLY A 26 -1.13 25.95 -24.24
C GLY A 26 0.18 26.27 -24.94
N GLY A 27 0.95 25.24 -25.26
CA GLY A 27 1.96 25.27 -26.31
C GLY A 27 1.39 24.52 -27.49
N THR A 28 1.07 25.23 -28.57
CA THR A 28 0.75 24.64 -29.87
C THR A 28 1.98 23.87 -30.38
N MET A 29 2.12 22.61 -29.97
CA MET A 29 2.95 21.66 -30.70
C MET A 29 2.34 21.57 -32.09
N ARG A 30 2.99 22.25 -33.05
CA ARG A 30 2.80 21.98 -34.47
C ARG A 30 3.07 20.49 -34.64
N GLN A 31 1.99 19.71 -34.77
CA GLN A 31 2.10 18.38 -35.37
C GLN A 31 2.77 18.62 -36.72
N ASN A 32 4.00 18.13 -36.87
CA ASN A 32 4.62 18.07 -38.19
C ASN A 32 3.61 17.39 -39.12
N PRO A 33 3.35 17.92 -40.33
CA PRO A 33 2.54 17.21 -41.30
C PRO A 33 3.14 15.80 -41.50
N PRO A 34 2.33 14.76 -41.78
CA PRO A 34 2.86 13.44 -42.08
C PRO A 34 3.92 13.60 -43.17
N LYS A 35 5.15 13.20 -42.87
CA LYS A 35 6.28 13.34 -43.79
C LYS A 35 5.90 12.60 -45.07
N GLU A 36 5.85 13.32 -46.19
CA GLU A 36 5.87 12.68 -47.50
C GLU A 36 7.16 11.85 -47.56
N PRO A 37 7.08 10.55 -47.93
CA PRO A 37 8.27 9.73 -48.01
C PRO A 37 9.23 10.35 -49.02
N SER A 38 10.51 10.44 -48.65
CA SER A 38 11.52 10.95 -49.57
C SER A 38 11.66 10.01 -50.77
N GLU A 39 12.17 10.52 -51.90
CA GLU A 39 12.43 9.68 -53.08
C GLU A 39 13.37 8.49 -52.76
N GLU A 40 14.30 8.70 -51.81
CA GLU A 40 15.22 7.66 -51.31
C GLU A 40 14.47 6.58 -50.51
N GLU A 41 13.56 6.98 -49.62
CA GLU A 41 12.71 6.03 -48.87
C GLU A 41 11.76 5.26 -49.80
N VAL A 42 11.22 5.93 -50.84
CA VAL A 42 10.37 5.30 -51.86
C VAL A 42 11.17 4.27 -52.66
N LEU A 43 12.37 4.63 -53.13
CA LEU A 43 13.22 3.73 -53.89
C LEU A 43 13.67 2.53 -53.05
N GLN A 44 14.11 2.77 -51.81
CA GLN A 44 14.47 1.72 -50.85
C GLN A 44 13.31 0.74 -50.63
N TYR A 45 12.11 1.29 -50.37
CA TYR A 45 10.91 0.48 -50.15
C TYR A 45 10.54 -0.35 -51.38
N ILE A 46 10.67 0.21 -52.59
CA ILE A 46 10.42 -0.52 -53.83
C ILE A 46 11.44 -1.66 -53.97
N VAL A 47 12.73 -1.38 -53.86
CA VAL A 47 13.80 -2.38 -54.01
C VAL A 47 13.62 -3.53 -53.02
N ASP A 48 13.37 -3.25 -51.74
CA ASP A 48 13.19 -4.27 -50.70
C ASP A 48 11.99 -5.18 -51.01
N ASN A 49 10.86 -4.59 -51.40
CA ASN A 49 9.64 -5.36 -51.66
C ASN A 49 9.67 -6.07 -53.02
N VAL A 50 10.32 -5.51 -54.04
CA VAL A 50 10.55 -6.18 -55.32
C VAL A 50 11.46 -7.38 -55.12
N ASN A 51 12.56 -7.23 -54.37
CA ASN A 51 13.45 -8.32 -54.02
C ASN A 51 12.73 -9.43 -53.23
N LYS A 52 11.90 -9.05 -52.25
CA LYS A 52 11.10 -9.99 -51.47
C LYS A 52 10.06 -10.74 -52.30
N LEU A 53 9.35 -10.04 -53.19
CA LEU A 53 8.24 -10.61 -53.97
C LEU A 53 8.73 -11.47 -55.14
N LEU A 54 9.74 -11.00 -55.87
CA LEU A 54 10.30 -11.70 -57.04
C LEU A 54 11.50 -12.58 -56.67
N SER A 55 11.88 -12.66 -55.39
CA SER A 55 13.08 -13.35 -54.90
C SER A 55 14.37 -12.94 -55.64
N ARG A 56 14.48 -11.65 -55.98
CA ARG A 56 15.65 -11.02 -56.62
C ARG A 56 16.54 -10.33 -55.58
N HIS A 57 17.73 -9.88 -55.97
CA HIS A 57 18.71 -9.24 -55.08
C HIS A 57 19.26 -7.93 -55.66
N TYR A 58 18.38 -7.08 -56.20
CA TYR A 58 18.76 -5.77 -56.69
C TYR A 58 19.32 -4.89 -55.58
N SER A 59 20.48 -4.27 -55.82
CA SER A 59 20.93 -3.10 -55.07
C SER A 59 20.22 -1.83 -55.55
N LEU A 60 20.30 -0.73 -54.79
CA LEU A 60 19.68 0.55 -55.18
C LEU A 60 20.24 1.06 -56.51
N VAL A 61 21.54 0.87 -56.74
CA VAL A 61 22.21 1.29 -57.98
C VAL A 61 21.76 0.44 -59.16
N GLU A 62 21.65 -0.88 -58.96
CA GLU A 62 21.19 -1.79 -60.02
C GLU A 62 19.72 -1.56 -60.37
N PHE A 63 18.87 -1.25 -59.39
CA PHE A 63 17.46 -0.98 -59.65
C PHE A 63 17.24 0.38 -60.32
N ASP A 64 17.96 1.43 -59.91
CA ASP A 64 17.87 2.75 -60.55
C ASP A 64 18.42 2.76 -61.99
N ALA A 65 19.34 1.84 -62.29
CA ALA A 65 19.83 1.59 -63.65
C ALA A 65 18.79 0.92 -64.57
N ILE A 66 17.69 0.37 -64.02
CA ILE A 66 16.64 -0.31 -64.80
C ILE A 66 15.57 0.71 -65.21
N GLN A 67 15.57 1.04 -66.50
CA GLN A 67 14.67 2.04 -67.10
C GLN A 67 14.08 1.50 -68.42
N GLY A 68 13.02 2.13 -68.93
CA GLY A 68 12.42 1.73 -70.21
C GLY A 68 11.61 0.43 -70.12
N THR A 69 11.74 -0.44 -71.13
CA THR A 69 10.99 -1.69 -71.24
C THR A 69 11.28 -2.67 -70.09
N ASP A 70 12.50 -2.65 -69.55
CA ASP A 70 12.91 -3.54 -68.46
C ASP A 70 12.23 -3.16 -67.13
N LEU A 71 11.98 -1.86 -66.90
CA LEU A 71 11.22 -1.39 -65.74
C LEU A 71 9.73 -1.78 -65.86
N LEU A 72 9.17 -1.69 -67.06
CA LEU A 72 7.82 -2.18 -67.34
C LEU A 72 7.74 -3.71 -67.20
N GLN A 73 8.79 -4.45 -67.55
CA GLN A 73 8.85 -5.89 -67.32
C GLN A 73 8.82 -6.22 -65.83
N ILE A 74 9.55 -5.49 -64.98
CA ILE A 74 9.46 -5.68 -63.52
C ILE A 74 8.05 -5.43 -63.01
N LEU A 75 7.37 -4.37 -63.48
CA LEU A 75 5.99 -4.10 -63.12
C LEU A 75 5.03 -5.20 -63.64
N ALA A 76 5.26 -5.72 -64.85
CA ALA A 76 4.50 -6.82 -65.44
C ALA A 76 4.70 -8.11 -64.64
N ASP A 77 5.92 -8.41 -64.19
CA ASP A 77 6.22 -9.57 -63.35
C ASP A 77 5.50 -9.45 -61.99
N ILE A 78 5.46 -8.25 -61.40
CA ILE A 78 4.70 -7.97 -60.16
C ILE A 78 3.19 -8.16 -60.37
N PHE A 79 2.62 -7.68 -61.48
CA PHE A 79 1.22 -7.97 -61.80
C PHE A 79 1.00 -9.46 -62.10
N GLY A 80 2.01 -10.12 -62.64
CA GLY A 80 2.04 -11.53 -62.91
C GLY A 80 1.98 -12.41 -61.66
N THR A 81 2.45 -11.94 -60.50
CA THR A 81 2.25 -12.63 -59.22
C THR A 81 0.81 -12.53 -58.71
N LEU A 82 0.08 -11.47 -59.11
CA LEU A 82 -1.33 -11.26 -58.75
C LEU A 82 -2.30 -11.99 -59.69
N SER A 83 -2.03 -11.97 -60.99
CA SER A 83 -2.84 -12.63 -62.03
C SER A 83 -1.95 -13.26 -63.08
N PRO A 84 -1.98 -14.60 -63.26
CA PRO A 84 -1.19 -15.27 -64.30
C PRO A 84 -1.49 -14.79 -65.72
N ALA A 85 -2.71 -14.29 -65.97
CA ALA A 85 -3.10 -13.72 -67.27
C ALA A 85 -2.41 -12.40 -67.61
N GLN A 86 -1.78 -11.73 -66.62
CA GLN A 86 -1.07 -10.47 -66.79
C GLN A 86 0.47 -10.66 -66.86
N GLN A 87 0.95 -11.91 -66.89
CA GLN A 87 2.36 -12.20 -67.17
C GLN A 87 2.64 -11.99 -68.66
N ILE A 88 3.14 -10.80 -69.00
CA ILE A 88 3.45 -10.40 -70.36
C ILE A 88 4.96 -10.24 -70.49
N ASP A 89 5.53 -10.76 -71.58
CA ASP A 89 6.91 -10.49 -71.97
C ASP A 89 6.95 -9.22 -72.84
N MET A 90 7.40 -8.13 -72.24
CA MET A 90 7.49 -6.79 -72.84
C MET A 90 8.60 -6.69 -73.90
N GLY A 91 9.48 -7.70 -74.03
CA GLY A 91 10.52 -7.72 -75.06
C GLY A 91 10.00 -8.10 -76.46
N VAL A 92 8.84 -8.77 -76.54
CA VAL A 92 8.25 -9.29 -77.79
C VAL A 92 6.86 -8.72 -78.08
N ALA A 93 6.14 -8.26 -77.05
CA ALA A 93 4.80 -7.71 -77.20
C ALA A 93 4.79 -6.29 -77.81
N PRO A 94 3.73 -5.89 -78.54
CA PRO A 94 3.54 -4.50 -78.94
C PRO A 94 3.43 -3.60 -77.70
N THR A 95 4.45 -2.76 -77.48
CA THR A 95 4.63 -1.99 -76.24
C THR A 95 3.44 -1.10 -75.92
N ASP A 96 2.79 -0.50 -76.91
CA ASP A 96 1.65 0.40 -76.72
C ASP A 96 0.37 -0.35 -76.30
N GLU A 97 0.10 -1.52 -76.89
CA GLU A 97 -1.07 -2.34 -76.54
C GLU A 97 -0.86 -3.07 -75.20
N ALA A 98 0.36 -3.55 -74.94
CA ALA A 98 0.72 -4.17 -73.67
C ALA A 98 0.69 -3.16 -72.51
N ALA A 99 1.24 -1.95 -72.70
CA ALA A 99 1.16 -0.88 -71.70
C ALA A 99 -0.28 -0.42 -71.46
N ALA A 100 -1.12 -0.33 -72.51
CA ALA A 100 -2.54 -0.03 -72.38
C ALA A 100 -3.28 -1.11 -71.58
N SER A 101 -2.99 -2.39 -71.82
CA SER A 101 -3.53 -3.52 -71.06
C SER A 101 -3.12 -3.48 -69.58
N MET A 102 -1.84 -3.23 -69.28
CA MET A 102 -1.34 -3.08 -67.91
C MET A 102 -1.98 -1.88 -67.19
N LEU A 103 -2.18 -0.77 -67.90
CA LEU A 103 -2.83 0.42 -67.36
C LEU A 103 -4.33 0.17 -67.09
N GLU A 104 -5.02 -0.57 -67.97
CA GLU A 104 -6.39 -1.00 -67.74
C GLU A 104 -6.49 -1.93 -66.53
N PHE A 105 -5.55 -2.87 -66.37
CA PHE A 105 -5.46 -3.72 -65.19
C PHE A 105 -5.25 -2.91 -63.91
N LEU A 106 -4.31 -1.96 -63.91
CA LEU A 106 -4.02 -1.10 -62.77
C LEU A 106 -5.18 -0.16 -62.37
N THR A 107 -5.89 0.41 -63.35
CA THR A 107 -6.99 1.35 -63.09
C THR A 107 -8.34 0.68 -62.84
N LYS A 108 -8.73 -0.30 -63.66
CA LYS A 108 -10.05 -0.96 -63.56
C LYS A 108 -10.07 -2.15 -62.60
N THR A 109 -9.01 -2.95 -62.57
CA THR A 109 -8.96 -4.18 -61.76
C THR A 109 -8.36 -3.93 -60.37
N LEU A 110 -7.20 -3.27 -60.31
CA LEU A 110 -6.56 -2.92 -59.04
C LEU A 110 -7.16 -1.66 -58.41
N GLY A 111 -7.85 -0.80 -59.16
CA GLY A 111 -8.51 0.39 -58.63
C GLY A 111 -7.54 1.48 -58.18
N TYR A 112 -6.39 1.60 -58.84
CA TYR A 112 -5.47 2.73 -58.63
C TYR A 112 -6.12 4.03 -59.11
N ARG A 113 -6.05 5.06 -58.27
CA ARG A 113 -6.57 6.39 -58.62
C ARG A 113 -5.45 7.25 -59.15
N VAL A 114 -5.50 7.55 -60.45
CA VAL A 114 -4.59 8.50 -61.08
C VAL A 114 -4.89 9.91 -60.53
N PRO A 115 -3.87 10.67 -60.11
CA PRO A 115 -4.06 12.06 -59.70
C PRO A 115 -4.74 12.89 -60.80
N PRO A 116 -5.78 13.68 -60.49
CA PRO A 116 -6.60 14.35 -61.50
C PRO A 116 -5.80 15.31 -62.39
N MET A 117 -4.71 15.89 -61.88
CA MET A 117 -3.79 16.77 -62.60
C MET A 117 -2.99 16.07 -63.72
N LEU A 118 -2.88 14.73 -63.66
CA LEU A 118 -2.07 13.93 -64.58
C LEU A 118 -2.93 13.05 -65.50
N THR A 119 -4.27 13.15 -65.45
CA THR A 119 -5.18 12.21 -66.15
C THR A 119 -4.89 12.08 -67.65
N ASP A 120 -4.57 13.18 -68.34
CA ASP A 120 -4.30 13.19 -69.78
C ASP A 120 -2.85 12.79 -70.12
N SER A 121 -1.90 13.04 -69.21
CA SER A 121 -0.47 12.74 -69.40
C SER A 121 -0.04 11.38 -68.83
N PHE A 122 -0.83 10.77 -67.94
CA PHE A 122 -0.55 9.48 -67.31
C PHE A 122 -0.40 8.32 -68.29
N PRO A 123 -1.29 8.10 -69.30
CA PRO A 123 -1.11 6.99 -70.23
C PRO A 123 0.14 7.15 -71.10
N THR A 124 0.48 8.38 -71.50
CA THR A 124 1.65 8.64 -72.34
C THR A 124 2.97 8.55 -71.55
N SER A 125 2.99 9.01 -70.29
CA SER A 125 4.14 8.88 -69.38
C SER A 125 4.36 7.44 -68.89
N PHE A 126 3.28 6.69 -68.66
CA PHE A 126 3.33 5.26 -68.33
C PHE A 126 3.90 4.43 -69.48
N SER A 127 3.45 4.65 -70.72
CA SER A 127 4.02 3.96 -71.90
C SER A 127 5.49 4.29 -72.15
N ARG A 128 5.97 5.46 -71.67
CA ARG A 128 7.39 5.87 -71.74
C ARG A 128 8.24 5.35 -70.57
N ALA A 129 7.64 4.63 -69.61
CA ALA A 129 8.31 4.13 -68.41
C ALA A 129 9.01 5.22 -67.57
N GLU A 130 8.34 6.37 -67.38
CA GLU A 130 8.93 7.48 -66.63
C GLU A 130 9.00 7.18 -65.11
N PRO A 131 10.19 7.24 -64.46
CA PRO A 131 10.34 6.90 -63.03
C PRO A 131 9.45 7.73 -62.09
N THR A 132 9.17 8.99 -62.44
CA THR A 132 8.30 9.91 -61.69
C THR A 132 6.85 9.41 -61.59
N VAL A 133 6.43 8.50 -62.48
CA VAL A 133 5.09 7.89 -62.51
C VAL A 133 5.14 6.42 -62.10
N ILE A 134 6.17 5.69 -62.53
CA ILE A 134 6.31 4.26 -62.23
C ILE A 134 6.72 4.03 -60.77
N TYR A 135 7.60 4.82 -60.16
CA TYR A 135 7.98 4.59 -58.76
C TYR A 135 6.82 4.83 -57.78
N PRO A 136 6.02 5.90 -57.88
CA PRO A 136 4.84 6.04 -57.03
C PRO A 136 3.79 4.92 -57.24
N THR A 137 3.65 4.42 -58.47
CA THR A 137 2.73 3.30 -58.73
C THR A 137 3.26 1.99 -58.15
N LEU A 138 4.55 1.68 -58.31
CA LEU A 138 5.20 0.53 -57.67
C LEU A 138 5.08 0.61 -56.15
N TYR A 139 5.37 1.77 -55.57
CA TYR A 139 5.22 2.02 -54.15
C TYR A 139 3.80 1.73 -53.67
N TRP A 140 2.79 2.23 -54.38
CA TRP A 140 1.38 2.00 -54.02
C TRP A 140 0.95 0.54 -54.18
N VAL A 141 1.38 -0.13 -55.26
CA VAL A 141 1.03 -1.53 -55.56
C VAL A 141 1.66 -2.46 -54.51
N LEU A 142 2.93 -2.24 -54.19
CA LEU A 142 3.68 -3.03 -53.20
C LEU A 142 3.16 -2.76 -51.78
N SER A 143 2.84 -1.50 -51.44
CA SER A 143 2.26 -1.14 -50.13
C SER A 143 0.90 -1.78 -49.89
N ASN A 144 0.09 -1.93 -50.94
CA ASN A 144 -1.28 -2.45 -50.86
C ASN A 144 -1.41 -3.87 -51.43
N MET A 145 -0.32 -4.65 -51.46
CA MET A 145 -0.29 -5.96 -52.11
C MET A 145 -1.41 -6.91 -51.64
N GLN A 146 -1.64 -7.02 -50.33
CA GLN A 146 -2.70 -7.86 -49.76
C GLN A 146 -4.12 -7.41 -50.19
N GLN A 147 -4.33 -6.09 -50.37
CA GLN A 147 -5.60 -5.58 -50.89
C GLN A 147 -5.73 -5.88 -52.39
N ASN A 148 -4.63 -5.78 -53.13
CA ASN A 148 -4.57 -6.05 -54.55
C ASN A 148 -4.88 -7.53 -54.86
N GLU A 149 -4.37 -8.47 -54.06
CA GLU A 149 -4.73 -9.89 -54.13
C GLU A 149 -6.25 -10.09 -53.96
N LYS A 150 -6.85 -9.46 -52.94
CA LYS A 150 -8.31 -9.51 -52.72
C LYS A 150 -9.07 -8.89 -53.89
N ARG A 151 -8.62 -7.75 -54.44
CA ARG A 151 -9.28 -7.06 -55.57
C ARG A 151 -9.25 -7.90 -56.84
N VAL A 152 -8.10 -8.49 -57.18
CA VAL A 152 -7.97 -9.37 -58.36
C VAL A 152 -8.82 -10.63 -58.19
N TYR A 153 -8.79 -11.26 -57.01
CA TYR A 153 -9.65 -12.41 -56.70
C TYR A 153 -11.14 -12.08 -56.89
N LEU A 154 -11.58 -10.93 -56.37
CA LEU A 154 -12.97 -10.48 -56.50
C LEU A 154 -13.33 -10.05 -57.93
N ALA A 155 -12.43 -9.40 -58.66
CA ALA A 155 -12.67 -8.97 -60.04
C ALA A 155 -13.03 -10.15 -60.95
N ARG A 156 -12.35 -11.30 -60.78
CA ARG A 156 -12.65 -12.54 -61.52
C ARG A 156 -14.10 -13.01 -61.38
N PHE A 157 -14.73 -12.75 -60.23
CA PHE A 157 -16.10 -13.24 -59.93
C PHE A 157 -17.16 -12.13 -59.91
N LEU A 158 -16.76 -10.86 -59.83
CA LEU A 158 -17.66 -9.71 -59.70
C LEU A 158 -17.77 -8.85 -60.96
N GLN A 159 -17.00 -9.11 -62.02
CA GLN A 159 -17.24 -8.45 -63.31
C GLN A 159 -18.65 -8.80 -63.84
N ARG A 160 -19.39 -7.77 -64.27
CA ARG A 160 -20.73 -7.94 -64.82
C ARG A 160 -20.59 -8.39 -66.26
N LEU A 161 -21.30 -9.47 -66.64
CA LEU A 161 -21.53 -9.72 -68.06
C LEU A 161 -22.56 -8.70 -68.53
N GLU A 162 -22.13 -7.74 -69.33
CA GLU A 162 -23.00 -6.75 -69.95
C GLU A 162 -23.72 -7.40 -71.15
N ILE A 163 -24.81 -8.12 -70.85
CA ILE A 163 -25.68 -8.68 -71.89
C ILE A 163 -26.66 -7.57 -72.31
N PRO A 164 -26.70 -7.19 -73.61
CA PRO A 164 -27.61 -6.14 -74.09
C PRO A 164 -29.07 -6.42 -73.72
N GLU A 165 -29.76 -5.41 -73.19
CA GLU A 165 -31.14 -5.53 -72.69
C GLU A 165 -32.13 -5.97 -73.78
N ALA A 166 -31.79 -5.75 -75.06
CA ALA A 166 -32.58 -6.22 -76.20
C ALA A 166 -32.69 -7.75 -76.28
N MET A 167 -31.66 -8.50 -75.88
CA MET A 167 -31.69 -9.97 -75.80
C MET A 167 -32.44 -10.46 -74.55
N LEU A 168 -32.32 -9.74 -73.44
CA LEU A 168 -32.99 -10.05 -72.17
C LEU A 168 -34.49 -9.73 -72.18
N ALA A 169 -34.97 -8.95 -73.17
CA ALA A 169 -36.37 -8.58 -73.33
C ALA A 169 -37.14 -9.49 -74.30
N GLN A 170 -36.45 -10.27 -75.13
CA GLN A 170 -37.06 -11.15 -76.12
C GLN A 170 -37.30 -12.57 -75.59
N ASP A 171 -36.37 -13.08 -74.77
CA ASP A 171 -36.40 -14.44 -74.24
C ASP A 171 -36.49 -14.41 -72.69
N GLU A 172 -37.59 -14.94 -72.13
CA GLU A 172 -37.83 -14.92 -70.68
C GLU A 172 -36.90 -15.89 -69.91
N ASP A 173 -36.51 -17.01 -70.52
CA ASP A 173 -35.62 -18.00 -69.89
C ASP A 173 -34.21 -17.44 -69.64
N VAL A 174 -33.65 -16.66 -70.59
CA VAL A 174 -32.33 -16.03 -70.40
C VAL A 174 -32.40 -14.89 -69.39
N ARG A 175 -33.55 -14.22 -69.27
CA ARG A 175 -33.81 -13.21 -68.24
C ARG A 175 -33.85 -13.83 -66.85
N ALA A 176 -34.56 -14.95 -66.68
CA ALA A 176 -34.60 -15.70 -65.43
C ALA A 176 -33.21 -16.24 -65.03
N LEU A 177 -32.44 -16.76 -66.00
CA LEU A 177 -31.07 -17.23 -65.76
C LEU A 177 -30.11 -16.08 -65.37
N TYR A 178 -30.23 -14.92 -66.02
CA TYR A 178 -29.45 -13.74 -65.64
C TYR A 178 -29.83 -13.21 -64.25
N GLN A 179 -31.12 -13.24 -63.89
CA GLN A 179 -31.56 -12.89 -62.54
C GLN A 179 -31.01 -13.87 -61.49
N GLN A 180 -30.99 -15.17 -61.78
CA GLN A 180 -30.35 -16.18 -60.93
C GLN A 180 -28.84 -15.91 -60.77
N TYR A 181 -28.15 -15.54 -61.85
CA TYR A 181 -26.73 -15.14 -61.82
C TYR A 181 -26.48 -13.93 -60.91
N VAL A 182 -27.29 -12.87 -61.03
CA VAL A 182 -27.18 -11.67 -60.18
C VAL A 182 -27.45 -12.01 -58.71
N ASN A 183 -28.47 -12.83 -58.43
CA ASN A 183 -28.79 -13.26 -57.07
C ASN A 183 -27.67 -14.10 -56.43
N LEU A 184 -27.11 -15.06 -57.17
CA LEU A 184 -25.97 -15.87 -56.72
C LEU A 184 -24.74 -15.01 -56.45
N ARG A 185 -24.49 -13.97 -57.25
CA ARG A 185 -23.42 -12.99 -56.98
C ARG A 185 -23.66 -12.21 -55.69
N GLY A 186 -24.90 -11.80 -55.42
CA GLY A 186 -25.27 -11.18 -54.14
C GLY A 186 -25.01 -12.11 -52.94
N MET A 187 -25.39 -13.38 -53.05
CA MET A 187 -25.12 -14.39 -52.02
C MET A 187 -23.61 -14.63 -51.83
N PHE A 188 -22.84 -14.66 -52.93
CA PHE A 188 -21.38 -14.78 -52.88
C PHE A 188 -20.74 -13.62 -52.12
N VAL A 189 -21.10 -12.36 -52.42
CA VAL A 189 -20.55 -11.19 -51.72
C VAL A 189 -20.85 -11.23 -50.22
N ASN A 190 -22.08 -11.57 -49.84
CA ASN A 190 -22.45 -11.66 -48.42
C ASN A 190 -21.66 -12.77 -47.70
N THR A 191 -21.59 -13.96 -48.32
CA THR A 191 -20.86 -15.11 -47.74
C THR A 191 -19.36 -14.83 -47.67
N HIS A 192 -18.77 -14.23 -48.71
CA HIS A 192 -17.37 -13.85 -48.76
C HIS A 192 -17.03 -12.83 -47.66
N ARG A 193 -17.86 -11.79 -47.47
CA ARG A 193 -17.67 -10.82 -46.37
C ARG A 193 -17.73 -11.50 -45.00
N ARG A 194 -18.68 -12.41 -44.79
CA ARG A 194 -18.78 -13.18 -43.55
C ARG A 194 -17.56 -14.08 -43.34
N VAL A 195 -17.07 -14.75 -44.38
CA VAL A 195 -15.88 -15.61 -44.30
C VAL A 195 -14.61 -14.80 -44.07
N ASP A 196 -14.43 -13.64 -44.70
CA ASP A 196 -13.29 -12.75 -44.46
C ASP A 196 -13.30 -12.23 -43.02
N ALA A 197 -14.48 -11.80 -42.52
CA ALA A 197 -14.64 -11.38 -41.12
C ALA A 197 -14.34 -12.50 -40.13
N LEU A 198 -14.77 -13.74 -40.41
CA LEU A 198 -14.45 -14.91 -39.58
C LEU A 198 -12.96 -15.26 -39.66
N ARG A 199 -12.35 -15.17 -40.84
CA ARG A 199 -10.91 -15.44 -41.03
C ARG A 199 -10.05 -14.40 -40.32
N THR A 200 -10.47 -13.14 -40.24
CA THR A 200 -9.76 -12.12 -39.43
C THR A 200 -10.06 -12.26 -37.93
N ALA A 201 -11.25 -12.75 -37.56
CA ALA A 201 -11.60 -12.99 -36.16
C ALA A 201 -10.87 -14.20 -35.56
N HIS A 202 -10.56 -15.22 -36.37
CA HIS A 202 -9.82 -16.40 -35.94
C HIS A 202 -8.35 -16.29 -36.34
N ALA A 203 -7.48 -16.11 -35.34
CA ALA A 203 -6.04 -16.15 -35.53
C ALA A 203 -5.57 -17.53 -36.02
N ASP A 204 -4.42 -17.57 -36.70
CA ASP A 204 -3.79 -18.81 -37.15
C ASP A 204 -3.37 -19.66 -35.93
N PRO A 205 -3.86 -20.90 -35.79
CA PRO A 205 -3.46 -21.77 -34.69
C PRO A 205 -2.05 -22.35 -34.84
N ALA A 206 -1.30 -22.03 -35.90
CA ALA A 206 0.05 -22.56 -36.12
C ALA A 206 1.00 -22.30 -34.92
N ASP A 207 1.01 -21.09 -34.37
CA ASP A 207 1.85 -20.75 -33.21
C ASP A 207 1.42 -21.50 -31.95
N ALA A 208 0.11 -21.61 -31.73
CA ALA A 208 -0.42 -22.39 -30.63
C ALA A 208 -0.08 -23.88 -30.76
N ARG A 209 -0.19 -24.45 -31.96
CA ARG A 209 0.22 -25.85 -32.23
C ARG A 209 1.72 -26.04 -31.99
N ARG A 210 2.56 -25.11 -32.45
CA ARG A 210 4.01 -25.13 -32.20
C ARG A 210 4.34 -25.04 -30.72
N ALA A 211 3.68 -24.16 -29.97
CA ALA A 211 3.88 -24.06 -28.52
C ALA A 211 3.45 -25.34 -27.79
N VAL A 212 2.32 -25.93 -28.19
CA VAL A 212 1.85 -27.21 -27.62
C VAL A 212 2.86 -28.33 -27.91
N THR A 213 3.36 -28.46 -29.13
CA THR A 213 4.36 -29.49 -29.44
C THR A 213 5.66 -29.30 -28.65
N VAL A 214 6.11 -28.06 -28.46
CA VAL A 214 7.29 -27.76 -27.63
C VAL A 214 7.05 -28.15 -26.16
N LEU A 215 5.86 -27.88 -25.62
CA LEU A 215 5.48 -28.29 -24.27
C LEU A 215 5.33 -29.80 -24.13
N GLU A 216 4.82 -30.50 -25.15
CA GLU A 216 4.74 -31.96 -25.18
C GLU A 216 6.14 -32.59 -25.17
N GLU A 217 7.06 -32.07 -26.00
CA GLU A 217 8.46 -32.48 -26.02
C GLU A 217 9.18 -32.18 -24.69
N GLU A 218 8.89 -31.05 -24.04
CA GLU A 218 9.37 -30.75 -22.69
C GLU A 218 8.83 -31.73 -21.65
N CYS A 219 7.53 -32.03 -21.68
CA CYS A 219 6.92 -33.01 -20.79
C CYS A 219 7.56 -34.39 -20.95
N ASP A 220 7.82 -34.83 -22.18
CA ASP A 220 8.47 -36.10 -22.44
C ASP A 220 9.94 -36.13 -21.98
N ARG A 221 10.68 -35.03 -22.17
CA ARG A 221 12.03 -34.87 -21.60
C ARG A 221 12.01 -34.96 -20.07
N LEU A 222 11.09 -34.25 -19.41
CA LEU A 222 10.94 -34.28 -17.95
C LEU A 222 10.58 -35.68 -17.43
N ARG A 223 9.66 -36.40 -18.10
CA ARG A 223 9.37 -37.81 -17.79
C ARG A 223 10.61 -38.68 -17.92
N GLY A 224 11.42 -38.47 -18.96
CA GLY A 224 12.72 -39.13 -19.13
C GLY A 224 13.67 -38.87 -17.95
N TYR A 225 13.79 -37.61 -17.50
CA TYR A 225 14.60 -37.26 -16.33
C TYR A 225 14.08 -37.90 -15.04
N ILE A 226 12.76 -37.94 -14.84
CA ILE A 226 12.14 -38.62 -13.69
C ILE A 226 12.46 -40.11 -13.72
N GLN A 227 12.32 -40.79 -14.87
CA GLN A 227 12.66 -42.21 -14.99
C GLN A 227 14.13 -42.50 -14.67
N VAL A 228 15.05 -41.64 -15.14
CA VAL A 228 16.49 -41.78 -14.81
C VAL A 228 16.73 -41.55 -13.32
N ALA A 229 16.08 -40.55 -12.71
CA ALA A 229 16.18 -40.27 -11.29
C ALA A 229 15.62 -41.42 -10.43
N GLU A 230 14.45 -41.96 -10.77
CA GLU A 230 13.84 -43.07 -10.06
C GLU A 230 14.66 -44.36 -10.13
N LYS A 231 15.32 -44.62 -11.28
CA LYS A 231 16.25 -45.74 -11.45
C LYS A 231 17.46 -45.60 -10.52
N LYS A 232 18.03 -44.39 -10.40
CA LYS A 232 19.13 -44.12 -9.44
C LYS A 232 18.67 -44.27 -7.99
N LEU A 233 17.42 -43.90 -7.70
CA LEU A 233 16.82 -44.01 -6.37
C LEU A 233 16.33 -45.44 -6.02
N ALA A 234 16.47 -46.42 -6.90
CA ALA A 234 15.99 -47.78 -6.62
C ALA A 234 16.79 -48.50 -5.52
N GLY A 235 18.05 -48.11 -5.31
CA GLY A 235 18.95 -48.75 -4.33
C GLY A 235 18.91 -48.15 -2.92
N VAL A 236 18.08 -47.13 -2.65
CA VAL A 236 18.00 -46.54 -1.30
C VAL A 236 17.06 -47.33 -0.39
N PRO A 237 17.41 -47.50 0.90
CA PRO A 237 16.49 -48.07 1.88
C PRO A 237 15.30 -47.13 2.08
N ASP A 238 14.11 -47.70 2.31
CA ASP A 238 12.86 -46.98 2.57
C ASP A 238 12.57 -45.82 1.59
N LYS A 239 12.70 -46.12 0.28
CA LYS A 239 12.52 -45.18 -0.84
C LYS A 239 11.30 -44.25 -0.69
N GLU A 240 10.13 -44.81 -0.41
CA GLU A 240 8.87 -44.05 -0.38
C GLU A 240 8.79 -43.10 0.82
N ALA A 241 9.28 -43.54 2.00
CA ALA A 241 9.31 -42.71 3.18
C ALA A 241 10.28 -41.54 3.01
N LEU A 242 11.49 -41.80 2.48
CA LEU A 242 12.48 -40.77 2.18
C LEU A 242 11.97 -39.78 1.13
N LEU A 243 11.36 -40.26 0.04
CA LEU A 243 10.84 -39.40 -1.02
C LEU A 243 9.73 -38.48 -0.51
N ASN A 244 8.81 -39.00 0.32
CA ASN A 244 7.78 -38.18 0.94
C ASN A 244 8.36 -37.14 1.89
N ALA A 245 9.35 -37.51 2.72
CA ALA A 245 10.05 -36.57 3.59
C ALA A 245 10.76 -35.46 2.79
N CYS A 246 11.46 -35.81 1.71
CA CYS A 246 12.10 -34.84 0.81
C CYS A 246 11.08 -33.94 0.10
N LYS A 247 9.93 -34.48 -0.32
CA LYS A 247 8.85 -33.70 -0.94
C LYS A 247 8.28 -32.68 0.04
N SER A 248 8.04 -33.07 1.29
CA SER A 248 7.60 -32.17 2.35
C SER A 248 8.66 -31.11 2.67
N LEU A 249 9.93 -31.49 2.77
CA LEU A 249 11.04 -30.55 3.00
C LEU A 249 11.17 -29.54 1.85
N ARG A 250 11.09 -29.99 0.59
CA ARG A 250 11.16 -29.11 -0.58
C ARG A 250 10.03 -28.08 -0.58
N ALA A 251 8.80 -28.51 -0.29
CA ALA A 251 7.66 -27.60 -0.18
C ALA A 251 7.81 -26.60 0.98
N ALA A 252 8.39 -27.03 2.11
CA ALA A 252 8.68 -26.15 3.23
C ALA A 252 9.74 -25.09 2.89
N LEU A 253 10.82 -25.47 2.20
CA LEU A 253 11.86 -24.55 1.74
C LEU A 253 11.32 -23.54 0.71
N GLU A 254 10.47 -23.97 -0.22
CA GLU A 254 9.80 -23.08 -1.19
C GLU A 254 8.83 -22.10 -0.52
N GLU A 255 8.18 -22.50 0.57
CA GLU A 255 7.33 -21.61 1.36
C GLU A 255 8.16 -20.64 2.20
N GLU A 256 9.25 -21.12 2.82
CA GLU A 256 10.19 -20.28 3.57
C GLU A 256 10.77 -19.16 2.69
N SER A 257 11.22 -19.48 1.47
CA SER A 257 11.75 -18.47 0.55
C SER A 257 10.68 -17.47 0.11
N ARG A 258 9.46 -17.93 -0.22
CA ARG A 258 8.34 -17.05 -0.57
C ARG A 258 7.93 -16.13 0.58
N LEU A 259 7.91 -16.64 1.81
CA LEU A 259 7.61 -15.84 3.00
C LEU A 259 8.73 -14.84 3.31
N ALA A 260 10.00 -15.22 3.14
CA ALA A 260 11.13 -14.32 3.33
C ALA A 260 11.09 -13.17 2.31
N GLU A 261 10.91 -13.46 1.02
CA GLU A 261 10.75 -12.48 -0.04
C GLU A 261 9.56 -11.56 0.25
N LYS A 262 8.40 -12.15 0.58
CA LYS A 262 7.20 -11.38 0.90
C LYS A 262 7.38 -10.50 2.13
N GLY A 263 8.12 -10.98 3.13
CA GLY A 263 8.48 -10.22 4.32
C GLY A 263 9.29 -8.97 3.98
N VAL A 264 10.32 -9.12 3.14
CA VAL A 264 11.13 -8.00 2.65
C VAL A 264 10.29 -7.03 1.83
N GLU A 265 9.44 -7.51 0.91
CA GLU A 265 8.54 -6.65 0.14
C GLU A 265 7.64 -5.79 1.03
N LEU A 266 6.99 -6.39 2.04
CA LEU A 266 6.09 -5.68 2.95
C LEU A 266 6.85 -4.67 3.82
N GLN A 267 8.05 -5.01 4.28
CA GLN A 267 8.90 -4.09 5.03
C GLN A 267 9.29 -2.88 4.17
N GLN A 268 9.75 -3.10 2.94
CA GLN A 268 10.09 -2.01 2.02
C GLN A 268 8.88 -1.17 1.66
N GLN A 269 7.72 -1.79 1.40
CA GLN A 269 6.48 -1.09 1.11
C GLN A 269 6.02 -0.22 2.28
N LEU A 270 6.15 -0.70 3.52
CA LEU A 270 5.87 0.09 4.73
C LEU A 270 6.80 1.30 4.84
N ILE A 271 8.11 1.10 4.58
CA ILE A 271 9.10 2.19 4.58
C ILE A 271 8.76 3.22 3.50
N SER A 272 8.50 2.80 2.26
CA SER A 272 8.13 3.70 1.16
C SER A 272 6.81 4.44 1.44
N SER A 273 5.83 3.78 2.05
CA SER A 273 4.58 4.42 2.47
C SER A 273 4.84 5.49 3.53
N ARG A 274 5.66 5.20 4.54
CA ARG A 274 6.07 6.17 5.57
C ARG A 274 6.83 7.36 4.95
N GLN A 275 7.78 7.11 4.05
CA GLN A 275 8.49 8.16 3.33
C GLN A 275 7.53 9.04 2.52
N ARG A 276 6.53 8.44 1.87
CA ARG A 276 5.47 9.20 1.17
C ARG A 276 4.65 10.06 2.13
N SER A 277 4.32 9.57 3.32
CA SER A 277 3.66 10.38 4.35
C SER A 277 4.54 11.56 4.78
N THR A 278 5.83 11.36 5.02
CA THR A 278 6.78 12.45 5.31
C THR A 278 6.83 13.47 4.17
N GLU A 279 6.83 13.03 2.90
CA GLU A 279 6.73 13.91 1.74
C GLU A 279 5.43 14.73 1.74
N MET A 280 4.29 14.16 2.15
CA MET A 280 3.05 14.94 2.30
C MET A 280 3.17 16.02 3.38
N HIS A 281 3.90 15.78 4.47
CA HIS A 281 4.17 16.80 5.49
C HIS A 281 5.07 17.92 4.96
N ASN A 282 6.10 17.59 4.17
CA ASN A 282 6.93 18.59 3.49
C ASN A 282 6.07 19.48 2.58
N ARG A 283 5.20 18.87 1.76
CA ARG A 283 4.26 19.62 0.89
C ARG A 283 3.31 20.51 1.70
N LEU A 284 2.78 20.02 2.82
CA LEU A 284 1.89 20.80 3.68
C LEU A 284 2.62 22.00 4.31
N GLN A 285 3.87 21.80 4.75
CA GLN A 285 4.71 22.89 5.25
C GLN A 285 4.98 23.93 4.16
N ASN A 286 5.38 23.51 2.96
CA ASN A 286 5.61 24.39 1.82
C ASN A 286 4.33 25.15 1.43
N LEU A 287 3.18 24.47 1.37
CA LEU A 287 1.90 25.09 1.09
C LEU A 287 1.54 26.18 2.12
N ARG A 288 1.73 25.92 3.43
CA ARG A 288 1.50 26.92 4.48
C ARG A 288 2.42 28.13 4.35
N ARG A 289 3.70 27.90 3.99
CA ARG A 289 4.68 28.98 3.73
C ARG A 289 4.30 29.80 2.50
N ASP A 290 3.89 29.15 1.43
CA ASP A 290 3.48 29.78 0.18
C ASP A 290 2.18 30.58 0.35
N ALA A 291 1.23 30.06 1.14
CA ALA A 291 0.00 30.76 1.51
C ALA A 291 0.27 32.03 2.34
N ALA A 292 1.32 32.04 3.17
CA ALA A 292 1.71 33.21 3.95
C ALA A 292 2.26 34.35 3.07
N ASP A 293 2.98 34.01 2.00
CA ASP A 293 3.53 35.00 1.05
C ASP A 293 2.47 35.54 0.08
N GLY A 294 1.52 34.70 -0.36
CA GLY A 294 0.45 35.06 -1.30
C GLY A 294 0.91 35.49 -2.71
N ARG A 295 2.22 35.53 -2.96
CA ARG A 295 2.85 36.01 -4.21
C ARG A 295 3.18 34.85 -5.13
N VAL A 296 2.36 34.66 -6.17
CA VAL A 296 2.49 33.56 -7.15
C VAL A 296 3.88 33.51 -7.79
N ASP A 297 4.48 34.65 -8.15
CA ASP A 297 5.80 34.68 -8.81
C ASP A 297 6.92 34.06 -7.96
N VAL A 298 6.89 34.26 -6.64
CA VAL A 298 7.90 33.71 -5.72
C VAL A 298 7.70 32.21 -5.55
N ILE A 299 6.43 31.78 -5.45
CA ILE A 299 6.05 30.37 -5.33
C ILE A 299 6.49 29.60 -6.58
N VAL A 300 6.19 30.11 -7.77
CA VAL A 300 6.57 29.46 -9.05
C VAL A 300 8.09 29.36 -9.20
N ARG A 301 8.86 30.37 -8.79
CA ARG A 301 10.34 30.29 -8.83
C ARG A 301 10.86 29.19 -7.89
N ARG A 302 10.38 29.13 -6.64
CA ARG A 302 10.77 28.07 -5.69
C ARG A 302 10.41 26.68 -6.20
N LEU A 303 9.19 26.51 -6.72
CA LEU A 303 8.77 25.23 -7.32
C LEU A 303 9.64 24.87 -8.53
N SER A 304 10.05 25.85 -9.34
CA SER A 304 10.96 25.61 -10.48
C SER A 304 12.34 25.14 -10.00
N ASP A 305 12.87 25.73 -8.93
CA ASP A 305 14.15 25.32 -8.33
C ASP A 305 14.06 23.90 -7.73
N GLU A 306 12.95 23.57 -7.05
CA GLU A 306 12.67 22.22 -6.53
C GLU A 306 12.51 21.19 -7.67
N ILE A 307 11.81 21.54 -8.74
CA ILE A 307 11.68 20.69 -9.93
C ILE A 307 13.05 20.47 -10.56
N GLN A 308 13.86 21.51 -10.71
CA GLN A 308 15.19 21.39 -11.31
C GLN A 308 16.13 20.53 -10.46
N THR A 309 16.13 20.69 -9.13
CA THR A 309 16.94 19.84 -8.23
C THR A 309 16.50 18.37 -8.28
N ASN A 310 15.20 18.09 -8.27
CA ASN A 310 14.69 16.72 -8.47
C ASN A 310 15.03 16.16 -9.85
N LYS A 311 14.94 17.01 -10.89
CA LYS A 311 15.29 16.67 -12.27
C LYS A 311 16.74 16.23 -12.39
N MET A 312 17.66 16.91 -11.71
CA MET A 312 19.08 16.56 -11.68
C MET A 312 19.36 15.16 -11.11
N ILE A 313 18.50 14.65 -10.22
CA ILE A 313 18.66 13.33 -9.61
C ILE A 313 17.93 12.26 -10.45
N ILE A 314 16.73 12.57 -10.95
CA ILE A 314 15.87 11.61 -11.69
C ILE A 314 16.30 11.36 -13.13
N GLU A 315 16.98 12.30 -13.80
CA GLU A 315 17.36 12.10 -15.20
C GLU A 315 18.59 11.20 -15.38
N GLU A 316 19.54 11.25 -14.42
CA GLU A 316 20.83 10.58 -14.60
C GLU A 316 21.16 9.59 -13.47
N GLN A 317 21.10 10.04 -12.21
CA GLN A 317 21.62 9.26 -11.08
C GLN A 317 20.70 8.10 -10.70
N LEU A 318 19.42 8.39 -10.39
CA LEU A 318 18.45 7.38 -9.95
C LEU A 318 18.21 6.27 -10.99
N PRO A 319 18.00 6.56 -12.29
CA PRO A 319 17.80 5.51 -13.28
C PRO A 319 19.01 4.60 -13.44
N LYS A 320 20.22 5.18 -13.38
CA LYS A 320 21.46 4.42 -13.49
C LYS A 320 21.67 3.50 -12.29
N GLU A 321 21.43 4.00 -11.08
CA GLU A 321 21.49 3.20 -9.86
C GLU A 321 20.43 2.09 -9.85
N LEU A 322 19.19 2.41 -10.24
CA LEU A 322 18.10 1.43 -10.35
C LEU A 322 18.44 0.33 -11.36
N GLN A 323 18.90 0.70 -12.55
CA GLN A 323 19.28 -0.26 -13.59
C GLN A 323 20.48 -1.11 -13.15
N GLN A 324 21.45 -0.52 -12.45
CA GLN A 324 22.57 -1.27 -11.88
C GLN A 324 22.07 -2.31 -10.86
N LYS A 325 21.19 -1.93 -9.93
CA LYS A 325 20.62 -2.85 -8.93
C LYS A 325 19.77 -3.95 -9.56
N GLN A 326 18.99 -3.62 -10.59
CA GLN A 326 18.23 -4.61 -11.35
C GLN A 326 19.14 -5.64 -12.03
N ARG A 327 20.26 -5.19 -12.62
CA ARG A 327 21.25 -6.10 -13.23
C ARG A 327 21.97 -6.93 -12.19
N GLU A 328 22.42 -6.34 -11.09
CA GLU A 328 23.06 -7.06 -9.98
C GLU A 328 22.15 -8.19 -9.49
N ASN A 329 20.87 -7.90 -9.23
CA ASN A 329 19.90 -8.91 -8.82
C ASN A 329 19.68 -9.97 -9.90
N ALA A 330 19.50 -9.58 -11.17
CA ALA A 330 19.31 -10.52 -12.27
C ALA A 330 20.50 -11.48 -12.45
N GLU A 331 21.72 -10.98 -12.31
CA GLU A 331 22.93 -11.81 -12.38
C GLU A 331 23.04 -12.74 -11.17
N PHE A 332 22.69 -12.28 -9.97
CA PHE A 332 22.66 -13.15 -8.78
C PHE A 332 21.56 -14.20 -8.85
N ASP A 333 20.38 -13.85 -9.35
CA ASP A 333 19.26 -14.78 -9.57
C ASP A 333 19.64 -15.85 -10.60
N ARG A 334 20.35 -15.45 -11.66
CA ARG A 334 20.92 -16.38 -12.62
C ARG A 334 21.98 -17.28 -11.99
N LEU A 335 22.87 -16.72 -11.18
CA LEU A 335 23.97 -17.44 -10.50
C LEU A 335 23.45 -18.55 -9.55
N ILE A 336 22.33 -18.32 -8.88
CA ILE A 336 21.70 -19.32 -8.00
C ILE A 336 20.81 -20.32 -8.75
N SER A 337 20.31 -19.94 -9.94
CA SER A 337 19.43 -20.79 -10.76
C SER A 337 20.22 -21.76 -11.64
N GLU A 338 21.36 -21.32 -12.17
CA GLU A 338 22.24 -22.11 -13.03
C GLU A 338 23.38 -22.73 -12.21
N PRO A 339 23.93 -23.88 -12.64
CA PRO A 339 25.14 -24.41 -12.02
C PRO A 339 26.33 -23.46 -12.24
N LEU A 340 27.11 -23.22 -11.19
CA LEU A 340 28.25 -22.30 -11.20
C LEU A 340 29.40 -22.80 -12.09
N ASP A 341 29.67 -22.07 -13.19
CA ASP A 341 30.91 -22.18 -13.96
C ASP A 341 31.88 -21.05 -13.59
N MET A 342 32.76 -21.33 -12.63
CA MET A 342 33.78 -20.37 -12.19
C MET A 342 34.80 -20.05 -13.28
N GLN A 343 35.07 -20.98 -14.21
CA GLN A 343 36.06 -20.74 -15.26
C GLN A 343 35.58 -19.65 -16.21
N ALA A 344 34.32 -19.73 -16.66
CA ALA A 344 33.71 -18.68 -17.48
C ALA A 344 33.85 -17.29 -16.82
N LEU A 345 33.45 -17.16 -15.56
CA LEU A 345 33.54 -15.90 -14.80
C LEU A 345 34.99 -15.40 -14.67
N THR A 346 35.94 -16.28 -14.37
CA THR A 346 37.36 -15.88 -14.28
C THR A 346 37.94 -15.44 -15.62
N THR A 347 37.56 -16.09 -16.73
CA THR A 347 38.00 -15.69 -18.06
C THR A 347 37.37 -14.36 -18.49
N GLU A 348 36.10 -14.12 -18.18
CA GLU A 348 35.44 -12.85 -18.42
C GLU A 348 36.12 -11.73 -17.61
N ASN A 349 36.44 -11.99 -16.34
CA ASN A 349 37.13 -11.02 -15.49
C ASN A 349 38.51 -10.66 -16.05
N GLN A 350 39.28 -11.64 -16.53
CA GLN A 350 40.57 -11.39 -17.20
C GLN A 350 40.41 -10.57 -18.48
N GLN A 351 39.39 -10.86 -19.31
CA GLN A 351 39.09 -10.10 -20.51
C GLN A 351 38.70 -8.65 -20.19
N LEU A 352 37.89 -8.45 -19.15
CA LEU A 352 37.52 -7.12 -18.66
C LEU A 352 38.75 -6.36 -18.12
N ASP A 353 39.62 -7.01 -17.35
CA ASP A 353 40.86 -6.41 -16.85
C ASP A 353 41.78 -5.96 -17.99
N GLU A 354 41.95 -6.78 -19.02
CA GLU A 354 42.72 -6.44 -20.22
C GLU A 354 42.08 -5.30 -21.02
N ALA A 355 40.76 -5.34 -21.20
CA ALA A 355 40.00 -4.30 -21.87
C ALA A 355 40.09 -2.96 -21.12
N LEU A 356 39.96 -2.98 -19.79
CA LEU A 356 40.08 -1.80 -18.94
C LEU A 356 41.51 -1.24 -18.96
N LYS A 357 42.55 -2.09 -18.91
CA LYS A 357 43.95 -1.65 -19.09
C LYS A 357 44.15 -0.96 -20.44
N LYS A 358 43.62 -1.54 -21.53
CA LYS A 358 43.69 -0.95 -22.88
C LYS A 358 42.95 0.39 -22.95
N LEU A 359 41.74 0.46 -22.39
CA LEU A 359 40.93 1.70 -22.34
C LEU A 359 41.62 2.79 -21.50
N HIS A 360 42.17 2.46 -20.33
CA HIS A 360 42.92 3.40 -19.51
C HIS A 360 44.15 3.94 -20.23
N GLN A 361 44.88 3.07 -20.94
CA GLN A 361 46.02 3.50 -21.76
C GLN A 361 45.57 4.41 -22.92
N GLN A 362 44.49 4.06 -23.62
CA GLN A 362 43.92 4.89 -24.69
C GLN A 362 43.47 6.26 -24.19
N VAL A 363 42.81 6.33 -23.03
CA VAL A 363 42.41 7.59 -22.39
C VAL A 363 43.63 8.42 -21.99
N LYS A 364 44.68 7.79 -21.47
CA LYS A 364 45.94 8.45 -21.12
C LYS A 364 46.66 9.02 -22.35
N GLU A 365 46.64 8.28 -23.46
CA GLU A 365 47.18 8.75 -24.73
C GLU A 365 46.37 9.92 -25.31
N ARG A 366 45.03 9.87 -25.22
CA ARG A 366 44.14 10.99 -25.57
C ARG A 366 44.34 12.24 -24.69
N GLN A 367 44.90 12.07 -23.50
CA GLN A 367 45.18 13.17 -22.58
C GLN A 367 46.52 13.86 -22.88
N LYS A 368 47.34 13.34 -23.81
CA LYS A 368 48.56 14.02 -24.22
C LYS A 368 48.23 15.36 -24.91
N PRO A 369 49.07 16.40 -24.77
CA PRO A 369 48.85 17.68 -25.43
C PRO A 369 48.75 17.51 -26.95
N GLY A 370 47.79 18.18 -27.57
CA GLY A 370 47.69 18.26 -29.03
C GLY A 370 48.79 19.15 -29.64
N GLU A 371 48.80 19.27 -30.97
CA GLU A 371 49.77 20.11 -31.69
C GLU A 371 49.71 21.59 -31.25
N ASP A 372 48.53 22.06 -30.83
CA ASP A 372 48.30 23.42 -30.32
C ASP A 372 48.73 23.63 -28.86
N GLY A 373 49.30 22.61 -28.19
CA GLY A 373 49.62 22.63 -26.75
C GLY A 373 48.40 22.60 -25.82
N SER A 374 47.18 22.63 -26.38
CA SER A 374 45.93 22.49 -25.64
C SER A 374 45.76 21.04 -25.15
N THR A 375 45.34 20.90 -23.89
CA THR A 375 45.20 19.58 -23.25
C THR A 375 43.81 19.44 -22.63
N ILE A 376 43.10 18.36 -22.96
CA ILE A 376 41.80 18.01 -22.37
C ILE A 376 41.84 17.90 -20.83
N ALA A 377 43.04 17.65 -20.27
CA ALA A 377 43.29 17.59 -18.83
C ALA A 377 42.83 18.86 -18.08
N THR A 378 43.00 20.04 -18.66
CA THR A 378 42.63 21.31 -18.02
C THR A 378 41.12 21.41 -17.83
N ILE A 379 40.33 21.06 -18.86
CA ILE A 379 38.87 21.02 -18.79
C ILE A 379 38.42 19.92 -17.82
N LYS A 380 39.08 18.75 -17.84
CA LYS A 380 38.79 17.66 -16.88
C LYS A 380 38.94 18.12 -15.43
N GLN A 381 40.02 18.83 -15.09
CA GLN A 381 40.22 19.37 -13.74
C GLN A 381 39.16 20.42 -13.38
N GLN A 382 38.76 21.27 -14.33
CA GLN A 382 37.70 22.24 -14.11
C GLN A 382 36.34 21.55 -13.86
N VAL A 383 35.98 20.55 -14.67
CA VAL A 383 34.77 19.74 -14.50
C VAL A 383 34.80 19.00 -13.17
N GLU A 384 35.94 18.42 -12.79
CA GLU A 384 36.09 17.73 -11.51
C GLU A 384 35.84 18.68 -10.32
N ARG A 385 36.39 19.90 -10.36
CA ARG A 385 36.15 20.90 -9.32
C ARG A 385 34.66 21.29 -9.22
N VAL A 386 34.00 21.49 -10.36
CA VAL A 386 32.57 21.84 -10.39
C VAL A 386 31.71 20.66 -9.93
N ALA A 387 32.05 19.43 -10.35
CA ALA A 387 31.35 18.21 -9.94
C ALA A 387 31.48 17.98 -8.43
N LYS A 388 32.68 18.12 -7.86
CA LYS A 388 32.88 18.03 -6.40
C LYS A 388 32.04 19.04 -5.65
N ARG A 389 32.00 20.30 -6.12
CA ARG A 389 31.16 21.33 -5.49
C ARG A 389 29.67 21.02 -5.63
N LYS A 390 29.24 20.49 -6.79
CA LYS A 390 27.85 20.05 -7.03
C LYS A 390 27.44 18.93 -6.06
N VAL A 391 28.31 17.94 -5.84
CA VAL A 391 28.05 16.85 -4.89
C VAL A 391 28.00 17.37 -3.46
N GLU A 392 28.96 18.22 -3.05
CA GLU A 392 29.00 18.81 -1.70
C GLU A 392 27.72 19.62 -1.37
N VAL A 393 27.27 20.48 -2.29
CA VAL A 393 26.03 21.26 -2.07
C VAL A 393 24.78 20.38 -2.12
N MET A 394 24.78 19.32 -2.95
CA MET A 394 23.67 18.37 -3.02
C MET A 394 23.57 17.53 -1.74
N GLU A 395 24.70 17.06 -1.21
CA GLU A 395 24.76 16.37 0.09
C GLU A 395 24.26 17.28 1.21
N GLN A 396 24.76 18.53 1.27
CA GLN A 396 24.27 19.52 2.23
C GLN A 396 22.75 19.73 2.10
N LEU A 397 22.22 19.89 0.89
CA LEU A 397 20.79 20.05 0.64
C LEU A 397 19.99 18.83 1.15
N THR A 398 20.42 17.61 0.81
CA THR A 398 19.76 16.38 1.27
C THR A 398 19.83 16.21 2.78
N GLY A 399 20.93 16.62 3.41
CA GLY A 399 21.09 16.63 4.87
C GLY A 399 20.08 17.56 5.55
N LEU A 400 19.97 18.80 5.07
CA LEU A 400 18.99 19.76 5.59
C LEU A 400 17.54 19.30 5.34
N GLN A 401 17.26 18.72 4.16
CA GLN A 401 15.93 18.16 3.86
C GLN A 401 15.59 16.99 4.78
N ALA A 402 16.57 16.14 5.10
CA ALA A 402 16.40 15.04 6.05
C ALA A 402 16.12 15.56 7.47
N ASP A 403 16.84 16.58 7.94
CA ASP A 403 16.59 17.23 9.24
C ASP A 403 15.22 17.90 9.31
N ASN A 404 14.81 18.60 8.25
CA ASN A 404 13.47 19.19 8.16
C ASN A 404 12.38 18.11 8.20
N SER A 405 12.57 17.02 7.47
CA SER A 405 11.66 15.88 7.44
C SER A 405 11.56 15.18 8.80
N ARG A 406 12.68 14.98 9.51
CA ARG A 406 12.73 14.47 10.88
C ARG A 406 11.94 15.39 11.82
N THR A 407 12.25 16.68 11.80
CA THR A 407 11.60 17.69 12.65
C THR A 407 10.10 17.78 12.37
N LEU A 408 9.65 17.64 11.12
CA LEU A 408 8.23 17.62 10.77
C LEU A 408 7.50 16.38 11.29
N ASN A 409 8.13 15.20 11.22
CA ASN A 409 7.56 13.99 11.82
C ASN A 409 7.41 14.16 13.34
N ASP A 410 8.44 14.70 13.99
CA ASP A 410 8.46 15.08 15.40
C ASP A 410 7.33 16.06 15.79
N ILE A 411 7.07 17.07 14.95
CA ILE A 411 5.95 17.99 15.12
C ILE A 411 4.64 17.23 15.02
N ARG A 412 4.50 16.33 14.05
CA ARG A 412 3.28 15.55 13.85
C ARG A 412 3.00 14.60 15.01
N GLU A 413 4.03 13.95 15.56
CA GLU A 413 3.91 13.12 16.75
C GLU A 413 3.42 13.94 17.96
N ARG A 414 3.97 15.14 18.15
CA ARG A 414 3.54 16.05 19.22
C ARG A 414 2.12 16.58 18.99
N GLU A 415 1.76 16.94 17.77
CA GLU A 415 0.39 17.34 17.39
C GLU A 415 -0.60 16.21 17.70
N ASN A 416 -0.31 14.98 17.25
CA ASN A 416 -1.15 13.82 17.51
C ASN A 416 -1.27 13.54 19.01
N ARG A 417 -0.19 13.69 19.78
CA ARG A 417 -0.22 13.51 21.23
C ARG A 417 -1.05 14.58 21.91
N ILE A 418 -0.95 15.84 21.48
CA ILE A 418 -1.76 16.94 22.01
C ILE A 418 -3.24 16.67 21.70
N GLU A 419 -3.56 16.22 20.48
CA GLU A 419 -4.93 15.90 20.08
C GLU A 419 -5.52 14.75 20.90
N GLN A 420 -4.76 13.66 21.10
CA GLN A 420 -5.16 12.56 21.96
C GLN A 420 -5.45 13.02 23.40
N LEU A 421 -4.62 13.90 23.95
CA LEU A 421 -4.83 14.44 25.30
C LEU A 421 -6.01 15.42 25.36
N ARG A 422 -6.24 16.20 24.30
CA ARG A 422 -7.42 17.08 24.17
C ARG A 422 -8.70 16.26 24.12
N GLU A 423 -8.73 15.20 23.33
CA GLU A 423 -9.88 14.30 23.24
C GLU A 423 -10.13 13.60 24.58
N ALA A 424 -9.08 13.11 25.24
CA ALA A 424 -9.21 12.39 26.51
C ALA A 424 -9.69 13.28 27.69
N HIS A 425 -9.25 14.54 27.76
CA HIS A 425 -9.48 15.37 28.95
C HIS A 425 -10.37 16.59 28.70
N HIS A 426 -10.59 16.99 27.44
CA HIS A 426 -11.24 18.24 27.06
C HIS A 426 -10.73 19.43 27.89
N MET A 427 -9.43 19.41 28.20
CA MET A 427 -8.84 20.29 29.20
C MET A 427 -8.76 21.71 28.66
N LEU A 428 -9.59 22.59 29.19
CA LEU A 428 -9.50 24.03 28.94
C LEU A 428 -8.20 24.56 29.58
N LYS A 429 -7.45 25.35 28.83
CA LYS A 429 -6.23 26.02 29.31
C LYS A 429 -6.43 27.53 29.31
N ASP A 430 -5.53 28.21 30.01
CA ASP A 430 -5.38 29.66 29.96
C ASP A 430 -6.65 30.44 30.34
N ASP A 431 -7.14 31.29 29.44
CA ASP A 431 -8.24 32.21 29.70
C ASP A 431 -9.59 31.49 29.79
N ASP A 432 -9.79 30.43 29.00
CA ASP A 432 -11.01 29.61 29.07
C ASP A 432 -11.12 28.88 30.40
N PHE A 433 -9.99 28.42 30.97
CA PHE A 433 -9.98 27.83 32.31
C PHE A 433 -10.28 28.88 33.39
N ARG A 434 -9.76 30.10 33.25
CA ARG A 434 -10.07 31.20 34.19
C ARG A 434 -11.53 31.58 34.11
N GLU A 435 -12.10 31.63 32.92
CA GLU A 435 -13.53 31.89 32.72
C GLU A 435 -14.38 30.77 33.31
N PHE A 436 -14.02 29.50 33.06
CA PHE A 436 -14.67 28.36 33.70
C PHE A 436 -14.57 28.42 35.23
N SER A 437 -13.41 28.76 35.79
CA SER A 437 -13.21 28.91 37.23
C SER A 437 -14.05 30.06 37.81
N LYS A 438 -14.15 31.19 37.10
CA LYS A 438 -15.08 32.29 37.47
C LYS A 438 -16.53 31.81 37.45
N GLN A 439 -16.94 31.02 36.46
CA GLN A 439 -18.28 30.43 36.42
C GLN A 439 -18.52 29.49 37.60
N VAL A 440 -17.52 28.70 38.01
CA VAL A 440 -17.61 27.84 39.20
C VAL A 440 -17.71 28.66 40.49
N LEU A 441 -16.93 29.74 40.63
CA LEU A 441 -17.04 30.67 41.77
C LEU A 441 -18.41 31.36 41.82
N ALA A 442 -18.94 31.78 40.67
CA ALA A 442 -20.28 32.35 40.57
C ALA A 442 -21.34 31.32 40.99
N LYS A 443 -21.22 30.06 40.55
CA LYS A 443 -22.09 28.96 41.00
C LYS A 443 -21.96 28.73 42.50
N LYS A 444 -20.75 28.77 43.06
CA LYS A 444 -20.52 28.62 44.49
C LYS A 444 -21.20 29.75 45.29
N ALA A 445 -21.02 31.00 44.89
CA ALA A 445 -21.70 32.14 45.50
C ALA A 445 -23.23 32.01 45.40
N ALA A 446 -23.76 31.56 44.25
CA ALA A 446 -25.18 31.29 44.08
C ALA A 446 -25.68 30.20 45.06
N THR A 447 -24.93 29.11 45.25
CA THR A 447 -25.31 28.06 46.21
C THR A 447 -25.29 28.54 47.67
N GLU A 448 -24.36 29.43 48.03
CA GLU A 448 -24.32 30.01 49.39
C GLU A 448 -25.47 30.97 49.61
N SER A 449 -25.79 31.82 48.63
CA SER A 449 -26.97 32.68 48.68
C SER A 449 -28.27 31.88 48.77
N MET A 450 -28.41 30.80 48.00
CA MET A 450 -29.55 29.90 48.12
C MET A 450 -29.62 29.22 49.49
N ARG A 451 -28.47 28.83 50.06
CA ARG A 451 -28.40 28.24 51.40
C ARG A 451 -28.83 29.22 52.48
N THR A 452 -28.36 30.48 52.44
CA THR A 452 -28.78 31.49 53.42
C THR A 452 -30.27 31.79 53.30
N HIS A 453 -30.77 31.95 52.07
CA HIS A 453 -32.19 32.17 51.82
C HIS A 453 -33.06 31.01 52.35
N LEU A 454 -32.63 29.75 52.18
CA LEU A 454 -33.32 28.60 52.77
C LEU A 454 -33.24 28.60 54.31
N SER A 455 -32.12 29.02 54.89
CA SER A 455 -31.98 29.12 56.34
C SER A 455 -32.87 30.22 56.93
N GLU A 456 -32.97 31.37 56.26
CA GLU A 456 -33.86 32.48 56.63
C GLU A 456 -35.31 32.01 56.58
N GLN A 457 -35.73 31.35 55.50
CA GLN A 457 -37.08 30.78 55.40
C GLN A 457 -37.38 29.77 56.52
N ARG A 458 -36.40 28.97 56.95
CA ARG A 458 -36.56 28.03 58.07
C ARG A 458 -36.68 28.75 59.42
N VAL A 459 -35.91 29.82 59.63
CA VAL A 459 -36.02 30.65 60.84
C VAL A 459 -37.36 31.37 60.88
N GLU A 460 -37.80 31.94 59.75
CA GLU A 460 -39.12 32.57 59.59
C GLU A 460 -40.26 31.57 59.86
N TYR A 461 -40.12 30.34 59.35
CA TYR A 461 -41.05 29.26 59.68
C TYR A 461 -41.03 28.93 61.18
N GLY A 462 -39.85 28.91 61.80
CA GLY A 462 -39.69 28.70 63.25
C GLY A 462 -40.35 29.78 64.09
N VAL A 463 -40.18 31.07 63.76
CA VAL A 463 -40.86 32.17 64.47
C VAL A 463 -42.36 32.16 64.21
N LEU A 464 -42.82 31.84 63.00
CA LEU A 464 -44.24 31.67 62.70
C LEU A 464 -44.86 30.59 63.60
N ASN A 465 -44.19 29.44 63.74
CA ASN A 465 -44.63 28.37 64.63
C ASN A 465 -44.63 28.82 66.12
N PHE A 466 -43.61 29.56 66.55
CA PHE A 466 -43.61 30.16 67.89
C PHE A 466 -44.78 31.13 68.11
N THR A 467 -45.04 32.03 67.15
CA THR A 467 -46.17 32.97 67.22
C THR A 467 -47.52 32.25 67.22
N GLU A 468 -47.67 31.16 66.47
CA GLU A 468 -48.87 30.31 66.50
C GLU A 468 -49.08 29.74 67.90
N ASN A 469 -48.04 29.23 68.55
CA ASN A 469 -48.12 28.67 69.89
C ASN A 469 -48.46 29.74 70.95
N VAL A 470 -47.88 30.95 70.84
CA VAL A 470 -48.21 32.07 71.72
C VAL A 470 -49.68 32.45 71.57
N LEU A 471 -50.18 32.60 70.34
CA LEU A 471 -51.58 32.94 70.08
C LEU A 471 -52.53 31.84 70.58
N ARG A 472 -52.19 30.55 70.38
CA ARG A 472 -52.96 29.43 70.95
C ARG A 472 -53.01 29.51 72.48
N SER A 473 -51.89 29.82 73.13
CA SER A 473 -51.83 29.93 74.60
C SER A 473 -52.66 31.11 75.13
N GLN A 474 -52.58 32.26 74.47
CA GLN A 474 -53.39 33.44 74.80
C GLN A 474 -54.88 33.18 74.56
N PHE A 475 -55.22 32.51 73.47
CA PHE A 475 -56.59 32.09 73.19
C PHE A 475 -57.12 31.18 74.29
N THR A 476 -56.35 30.16 74.70
CA THR A 476 -56.78 29.28 75.82
C THR A 476 -56.90 30.00 77.15
N SER A 477 -56.06 31.00 77.42
CA SER A 477 -56.13 31.82 78.63
C SER A 477 -57.37 32.70 78.64
N LEU A 478 -57.64 33.38 77.52
CA LEU A 478 -58.83 34.22 77.36
C LEU A 478 -60.12 33.38 77.39
N ASP A 479 -60.14 32.20 76.77
CA ASP A 479 -61.27 31.25 76.86
C ASP A 479 -61.51 30.82 78.32
N ALA A 480 -60.45 30.57 79.09
CA ALA A 480 -60.55 30.23 80.51
C ALA A 480 -61.05 31.41 81.35
N GLU A 481 -60.55 32.63 81.13
CA GLU A 481 -60.99 33.85 81.82
C GLU A 481 -62.46 34.20 81.50
N ILE A 482 -62.87 34.03 80.24
CA ILE A 482 -64.26 34.19 79.81
C ILE A 482 -65.14 33.13 80.49
N GLY A 483 -64.71 31.87 80.53
CA GLY A 483 -65.41 30.81 81.26
C GLY A 483 -65.56 31.08 82.76
N ASP A 484 -64.52 31.62 83.40
CA ASP A 484 -64.54 32.00 84.82
C ASP A 484 -65.46 33.21 85.10
N LEU A 485 -65.49 34.20 84.20
CA LEU A 485 -66.41 35.34 84.30
C LEU A 485 -67.86 34.93 84.07
N GLU A 486 -68.12 34.05 83.11
CA GLU A 486 -69.44 33.46 82.89
C GLU A 486 -69.93 32.63 84.08
N GLY A 487 -69.03 31.86 84.71
CA GLY A 487 -69.33 31.10 85.93
C GLY A 487 -69.66 32.00 87.12
N LYS A 488 -68.94 33.11 87.30
CA LYS A 488 -69.18 34.09 88.38
C LYS A 488 -70.48 34.86 88.23
N LEU A 489 -70.97 35.03 87.01
CA LEU A 489 -72.19 35.76 86.69
C LEU A 489 -73.41 34.85 86.48
N GLY A 490 -73.26 33.53 86.64
CA GLY A 490 -74.36 32.56 86.49
C GLY A 490 -74.87 32.38 85.06
N LEU A 491 -74.05 32.74 84.07
CA LEU A 491 -74.41 32.80 82.65
C LEU A 491 -73.37 32.03 81.81
N GLN A 492 -73.26 30.72 82.02
CA GLN A 492 -72.43 29.86 81.17
C GLN A 492 -72.99 29.78 79.75
N GLY A 493 -72.15 30.05 78.74
CA GLY A 493 -72.50 29.97 77.32
C GLY A 493 -73.05 31.27 76.70
N TYR A 494 -73.01 32.40 77.42
CA TYR A 494 -73.48 33.70 76.93
C TYR A 494 -72.45 34.39 75.99
N SER A 495 -71.15 34.15 76.16
CA SER A 495 -70.07 34.67 75.31
C SER A 495 -70.11 34.06 73.91
N ARG A 496 -70.38 32.75 73.78
CA ARG A 496 -70.55 32.09 72.46
C ARG A 496 -71.77 32.62 71.69
N THR A 497 -72.86 32.97 72.38
CA THR A 497 -74.05 33.54 71.74
C THR A 497 -73.89 35.03 71.44
N VAL A 498 -73.13 35.77 72.26
CA VAL A 498 -72.73 37.16 71.99
C VAL A 498 -71.68 37.27 70.88
N GLU A 499 -70.76 36.32 70.71
CA GLU A 499 -69.86 36.27 69.54
C GLU A 499 -70.61 36.04 68.22
N THR A 500 -71.67 35.22 68.24
CA THR A 500 -72.53 35.07 67.06
C THR A 500 -73.36 36.32 66.77
N LEU A 501 -73.80 37.05 67.81
CA LEU A 501 -74.54 38.31 67.68
C LEU A 501 -73.62 39.50 67.34
N SER A 502 -72.37 39.50 67.79
CA SER A 502 -71.35 40.52 67.49
C SER A 502 -70.81 40.39 66.07
N LYS A 503 -70.67 39.17 65.53
CA LYS A 503 -70.44 38.95 64.09
C LYS A 503 -71.57 39.54 63.24
N LEU A 504 -72.83 39.34 63.65
CA LEU A 504 -74.01 39.90 62.95
C LEU A 504 -74.17 41.43 63.09
N THR A 505 -73.62 42.05 64.15
CA THR A 505 -73.63 43.52 64.33
C THR A 505 -72.40 44.20 63.72
N HIS A 506 -71.22 43.57 63.71
CA HIS A 506 -70.06 44.03 62.94
C HIS A 506 -70.30 43.97 61.43
N GLU A 507 -71.06 42.98 60.94
CA GLU A 507 -71.48 42.93 59.54
C GLU A 507 -72.50 44.02 59.18
N LYS A 508 -73.26 44.58 60.14
CA LYS A 508 -74.28 45.62 59.88
C LYS A 508 -73.72 47.05 59.97
N ASP A 509 -72.88 47.34 60.97
CA ASP A 509 -72.29 48.68 61.16
C ASP A 509 -71.10 48.95 60.20
N ALA A 510 -70.40 47.91 59.73
CA ALA A 510 -69.39 48.06 58.67
C ALA A 510 -70.01 48.37 57.28
N ILE A 511 -71.30 48.07 57.07
CA ILE A 511 -71.98 48.25 55.78
C ILE A 511 -72.63 49.65 55.63
N GLU A 512 -73.02 50.34 56.71
CA GLU A 512 -73.71 51.64 56.63
C GLU A 512 -72.76 52.85 56.75
N GLY A 513 -71.62 52.73 57.46
CA GLY A 513 -70.64 53.81 57.61
C GLY A 513 -69.62 53.93 56.46
N LEU A 514 -69.25 52.82 55.83
CA LEU A 514 -68.31 52.83 54.70
C LEU A 514 -68.96 53.22 53.37
N LYS A 515 -70.30 53.15 53.21
CA LYS A 515 -71.03 53.42 51.96
C LYS A 515 -71.27 54.90 51.61
N GLY A 516 -71.00 55.84 52.52
CA GLY A 516 -71.42 57.23 52.31
C GLY A 516 -70.45 58.11 51.53
N LYS A 517 -69.20 58.24 51.98
CA LYS A 517 -68.32 59.36 51.53
C LYS A 517 -66.83 59.03 51.40
N THR A 518 -66.42 57.82 51.73
CA THR A 518 -65.16 57.20 51.28
C THR A 518 -65.40 56.07 50.26
N LEU A 519 -66.64 55.57 50.13
CA LEU A 519 -67.01 54.54 49.13
C LEU A 519 -67.04 55.03 47.68
N GLU A 520 -67.12 56.32 47.37
CA GLU A 520 -67.10 56.75 45.95
C GLU A 520 -65.67 57.01 45.45
N GLU A 521 -64.80 57.55 46.29
CA GLU A 521 -63.45 57.96 45.86
C GLU A 521 -62.37 56.90 46.19
N LEU A 522 -62.45 56.21 47.35
CA LEU A 522 -61.62 55.02 47.58
C LEU A 522 -62.15 53.80 46.85
N SER A 523 -63.46 53.60 46.58
CA SER A 523 -63.85 52.42 45.76
C SER A 523 -63.43 52.55 44.31
N ARG A 524 -63.30 53.75 43.74
CA ARG A 524 -62.83 53.90 42.37
C ARG A 524 -61.35 53.53 42.26
N VAL A 525 -60.52 54.13 43.11
CA VAL A 525 -59.08 53.87 43.13
C VAL A 525 -58.78 52.45 43.62
N VAL A 526 -59.49 51.96 44.64
CA VAL A 526 -59.34 50.57 45.12
C VAL A 526 -59.95 49.57 44.13
N GLN A 527 -61.02 49.84 43.38
CA GLN A 527 -61.46 48.94 42.30
C GLN A 527 -60.43 48.90 41.18
N ASP A 528 -59.89 50.03 40.75
CA ASP A 528 -58.86 50.07 39.69
C ASP A 528 -57.59 49.34 40.13
N PHE A 529 -57.10 49.59 41.35
CA PHE A 529 -55.95 48.87 41.91
C PHE A 529 -56.26 47.40 42.21
N THR A 530 -57.43 47.07 42.74
CA THR A 530 -57.78 45.68 43.11
C THR A 530 -58.11 44.85 41.87
N MET A 531 -58.66 45.43 40.80
CA MET A 531 -58.79 44.76 39.50
C MET A 531 -57.41 44.51 38.89
N ALA A 532 -56.53 45.51 38.85
CA ALA A 532 -55.17 45.34 38.35
C ALA A 532 -54.36 44.31 39.17
N ILE A 533 -54.52 44.31 40.50
CA ILE A 533 -53.87 43.34 41.40
C ILE A 533 -54.50 41.96 41.25
N ARG A 534 -55.83 41.82 41.16
CA ARG A 534 -56.49 40.51 40.96
C ARG A 534 -56.13 39.93 39.60
N GLU A 535 -56.10 40.74 38.54
CA GLU A 535 -55.76 40.28 37.18
C GLU A 535 -54.29 39.86 37.06
N ARG A 536 -53.37 40.57 37.73
CA ARG A 536 -51.98 40.12 37.84
C ARG A 536 -51.84 38.89 38.74
N ARG A 537 -52.58 38.81 39.84
CA ARG A 537 -52.54 37.68 40.79
C ARG A 537 -53.17 36.41 40.20
N THR A 538 -54.22 36.50 39.38
CA THR A 538 -54.78 35.35 38.64
C THR A 538 -53.88 34.91 37.50
N LYS A 539 -53.13 35.82 36.84
CA LYS A 539 -52.10 35.46 35.84
C LYS A 539 -50.83 34.87 36.48
N LEU A 540 -50.42 35.37 37.66
CA LEU A 540 -49.22 34.92 38.39
C LEU A 540 -49.44 33.62 39.17
N ALA A 541 -50.63 33.35 39.70
CA ALA A 541 -50.91 32.14 40.49
C ALA A 541 -50.61 30.81 39.76
N PRO A 542 -51.04 30.58 38.49
CA PRO A 542 -50.69 29.36 37.76
C PRO A 542 -49.20 29.31 37.45
N LEU A 543 -48.59 30.42 37.03
CA LEU A 543 -47.15 30.49 36.76
C LEU A 543 -46.30 30.24 38.01
N ILE A 544 -46.72 30.69 39.20
CA ILE A 544 -46.03 30.42 40.47
C ILE A 544 -46.19 28.95 40.87
N ASN A 545 -47.35 28.34 40.61
CA ASN A 545 -47.55 26.92 40.88
C ASN A 545 -46.76 26.03 39.91
N GLU A 546 -46.70 26.38 38.64
CA GLU A 546 -45.82 25.74 37.65
C GLU A 546 -44.34 25.95 38.00
N LEU A 547 -43.96 27.15 38.46
CA LEU A 547 -42.59 27.39 38.90
C LEU A 547 -42.24 26.60 40.17
N ARG A 548 -43.20 26.38 41.08
CA ARG A 548 -43.02 25.54 42.27
C ARG A 548 -42.91 24.07 41.89
N SER A 549 -43.75 23.56 41.00
CA SER A 549 -43.65 22.18 40.54
C SER A 549 -42.35 21.94 39.78
N VAL A 550 -41.94 22.86 38.90
CA VAL A 550 -40.66 22.77 38.18
C VAL A 550 -39.46 22.88 39.15
N ARG A 551 -39.52 23.73 40.17
CA ARG A 551 -38.47 23.78 41.20
C ARG A 551 -38.40 22.49 42.01
N GLN A 552 -39.54 21.88 42.28
CA GLN A 552 -39.60 20.61 42.99
C GLN A 552 -39.04 19.48 42.12
N THR A 553 -39.41 19.40 40.84
CA THR A 553 -38.86 18.38 39.93
C THR A 553 -37.36 18.58 39.69
N VAL A 554 -36.88 19.83 39.59
CA VAL A 554 -35.43 20.11 39.52
C VAL A 554 -34.73 19.68 40.81
N ALA A 555 -35.31 19.95 41.98
CA ALA A 555 -34.73 19.52 43.25
C ALA A 555 -34.70 17.99 43.41
N GLU A 556 -35.75 17.30 42.97
CA GLU A 556 -35.83 15.83 42.96
C GLU A 556 -34.78 15.24 41.99
N VAL A 557 -34.66 15.79 40.78
CA VAL A 557 -33.65 15.35 39.80
C VAL A 557 -32.22 15.65 40.26
N ASP A 558 -31.98 16.81 40.87
CA ASP A 558 -30.67 17.15 41.45
C ASP A 558 -30.30 16.22 42.60
N GLN A 559 -31.28 15.83 43.42
CA GLN A 559 -31.09 14.85 44.49
C GLN A 559 -30.78 13.46 43.91
N GLU A 560 -31.57 12.97 42.95
CA GLU A 560 -31.31 11.68 42.29
C GLU A 560 -29.95 11.66 41.57
N TRP A 561 -29.57 12.77 40.94
CA TRP A 561 -28.28 12.90 40.28
C TRP A 561 -27.14 12.89 41.30
N ALA A 562 -27.27 13.59 42.43
CA ALA A 562 -26.27 13.57 43.49
C ALA A 562 -26.12 12.17 44.11
N GLU A 563 -27.23 11.46 44.31
CA GLU A 563 -27.23 10.07 44.80
C GLU A 563 -26.56 9.11 43.79
N LYS A 564 -26.91 9.18 42.50
CA LYS A 564 -26.27 8.36 41.45
C LYS A 564 -24.80 8.69 41.26
N ARG A 565 -24.44 9.97 41.32
CA ARG A 565 -23.06 10.43 41.20
C ARG A 565 -22.21 9.93 42.36
N THR A 566 -22.69 10.01 43.60
CA THR A 566 -21.96 9.49 44.76
C THR A 566 -21.82 7.98 44.72
N GLN A 567 -22.83 7.24 44.23
CA GLN A 567 -22.73 5.80 43.99
C GLN A 567 -21.69 5.47 42.91
N TYR A 568 -21.66 6.23 41.82
CA TYR A 568 -20.67 6.06 40.75
C TYR A 568 -19.26 6.37 41.23
N GLU A 569 -19.04 7.51 41.89
CA GLU A 569 -17.73 7.90 42.46
C GLU A 569 -17.23 6.86 43.47
N TYR A 570 -18.14 6.27 44.26
CA TYR A 570 -17.81 5.16 45.16
C TYR A 570 -17.37 3.90 44.39
N GLN A 571 -18.15 3.44 43.40
CA GLN A 571 -17.81 2.26 42.59
C GLN A 571 -16.51 2.46 41.81
N GLU A 572 -16.30 3.65 41.23
CA GLU A 572 -15.07 4.03 40.56
C GLU A 572 -13.89 3.95 41.52
N SER A 573 -14.01 4.50 42.74
CA SER A 573 -12.92 4.45 43.71
C SER A 573 -12.54 3.03 44.12
N VAL A 574 -13.52 2.13 44.29
CA VAL A 574 -13.29 0.71 44.60
C VAL A 574 -12.60 0.00 43.45
N LEU A 575 -13.07 0.20 42.21
CA LEU A 575 -12.45 -0.39 41.02
C LEU A 575 -11.03 0.16 40.80
N MET A 576 -10.79 1.44 41.05
CA MET A 576 -9.45 2.03 40.97
C MET A 576 -8.52 1.46 42.04
N GLU A 577 -9.01 1.21 43.26
CA GLU A 577 -8.24 0.54 44.29
C GLU A 577 -7.85 -0.89 43.87
N ASP A 578 -8.80 -1.66 43.33
CA ASP A 578 -8.56 -3.01 42.81
C ASP A 578 -7.59 -3.02 41.61
N ILE A 579 -7.71 -2.08 40.69
CA ILE A 579 -6.78 -1.91 39.56
C ILE A 579 -5.37 -1.66 40.09
N THR A 580 -5.20 -0.69 41.00
CA THR A 580 -3.86 -0.38 41.54
C THR A 580 -3.28 -1.54 42.35
N LYS A 581 -4.13 -2.36 42.98
CA LYS A 581 -3.69 -3.57 43.68
C LYS A 581 -3.19 -4.63 42.69
N ILE A 582 -3.96 -4.92 41.64
CA ILE A 582 -3.57 -5.87 40.60
C ILE A 582 -2.31 -5.40 39.87
N GLU A 583 -2.19 -4.10 39.57
CA GLU A 583 -0.99 -3.54 38.95
C GLU A 583 0.26 -3.75 39.82
N ARG A 584 0.17 -3.53 41.14
CA ARG A 584 1.26 -3.82 42.07
C ARG A 584 1.61 -5.31 42.12
N GLU A 585 0.61 -6.19 42.11
CA GLU A 585 0.84 -7.65 42.10
C GLU A 585 1.52 -8.09 40.80
N VAL A 586 1.07 -7.59 39.65
CA VAL A 586 1.68 -7.88 38.34
C VAL A 586 3.11 -7.35 38.29
N GLN A 587 3.36 -6.16 38.81
CA GLN A 587 4.71 -5.59 38.86
C GLN A 587 5.64 -6.43 39.75
N SER A 588 5.18 -6.85 40.95
CA SER A 588 5.92 -7.75 41.83
C SER A 588 6.26 -9.08 41.15
N LEU A 589 5.28 -9.70 40.49
CA LEU A 589 5.49 -10.97 39.77
C LEU A 589 6.45 -10.82 38.59
N HIS A 590 6.42 -9.68 37.91
CA HIS A 590 7.34 -9.39 36.82
C HIS A 590 8.77 -9.19 37.31
N GLU A 591 8.95 -8.46 38.41
CA GLU A 591 10.24 -8.30 39.08
C GLU A 591 10.79 -9.66 39.57
N GLU A 592 9.96 -10.49 40.22
CA GLU A 592 10.32 -11.85 40.62
C GLU A 592 10.75 -12.70 39.41
N THR A 593 9.96 -12.72 38.35
CA THR A 593 10.28 -13.49 37.12
C THR A 593 11.60 -13.02 36.50
N SER A 594 11.84 -11.71 36.41
CA SER A 594 13.09 -11.15 35.90
C SER A 594 14.30 -11.55 36.75
N THR A 595 14.15 -11.54 38.07
CA THR A 595 15.21 -12.01 38.98
C THR A 595 15.48 -13.50 38.83
N ASP A 596 14.44 -14.31 38.70
CA ASP A 596 14.53 -15.76 38.52
C ASP A 596 15.17 -16.12 37.17
N GLU A 597 14.78 -15.46 36.08
CA GLU A 597 15.40 -15.62 34.75
C GLU A 597 16.88 -15.24 34.79
N SER A 598 17.23 -14.14 35.45
CA SER A 598 18.62 -13.70 35.62
C SER A 598 19.44 -14.74 36.40
N VAL A 599 18.87 -15.31 37.48
CA VAL A 599 19.51 -16.37 38.27
C VAL A 599 19.65 -17.64 37.44
N TYR A 600 18.61 -18.03 36.69
CA TYR A 600 18.62 -19.20 35.81
C TYR A 600 19.72 -19.10 34.75
N HIS A 601 19.80 -17.98 34.03
CA HIS A 601 20.83 -17.78 33.00
C HIS A 601 22.25 -17.80 33.59
N ARG A 602 22.44 -17.21 34.78
CA ARG A 602 23.73 -17.27 35.49
C ARG A 602 24.10 -18.70 35.89
N LEU A 603 23.16 -19.45 36.47
CA LEU A 603 23.38 -20.85 36.85
C LEU A 603 23.64 -21.73 35.63
N GLN A 604 22.93 -21.50 34.53
CA GLN A 604 23.13 -22.23 33.28
C GLN A 604 24.51 -21.97 32.67
N ALA A 605 24.98 -20.72 32.71
CA ALA A 605 26.34 -20.38 32.29
C ALA A 605 27.40 -21.05 33.19
N GLN A 606 27.19 -21.04 34.51
CA GLN A 606 28.06 -21.76 35.46
C GLN A 606 28.06 -23.27 35.21
N HIS A 607 26.89 -23.87 34.94
CA HIS A 607 26.75 -25.29 34.62
C HIS A 607 27.52 -25.65 33.34
N LEU A 608 27.43 -24.83 32.29
CA LEU A 608 28.18 -25.05 31.05
C LEU A 608 29.70 -24.98 31.26
N LEU A 609 30.18 -24.03 32.09
CA LEU A 609 31.60 -23.93 32.44
C LEU A 609 32.07 -25.16 33.24
N LEU A 610 31.29 -25.58 34.24
CA LEU A 610 31.57 -26.79 35.03
C LEU A 610 31.58 -28.03 34.15
N LYS A 611 30.63 -28.15 33.21
CA LYS A 611 30.60 -29.25 32.25
C LYS A 611 31.85 -29.26 31.37
N ALA A 612 32.26 -28.12 30.83
CA ALA A 612 33.50 -28.02 30.06
C ALA A 612 34.74 -28.39 30.91
N HIS A 613 34.76 -28.05 32.21
CA HIS A 613 35.82 -28.49 33.12
C HIS A 613 35.81 -30.00 33.36
N VAL A 614 34.63 -30.61 33.51
CA VAL A 614 34.49 -32.07 33.63
C VAL A 614 34.97 -32.76 32.35
N ASP A 615 34.49 -32.32 31.18
CA ASP A 615 34.90 -32.86 29.89
C ASP A 615 36.42 -32.75 29.69
N ARG A 616 37.04 -31.65 30.13
CA ARG A 616 38.51 -31.49 30.13
C ARG A 616 39.20 -32.51 31.03
N ILE A 617 38.72 -32.68 32.27
CA ILE A 617 39.30 -33.65 33.22
C ILE A 617 39.14 -35.08 32.70
N GLU A 618 38.02 -35.41 32.06
CA GLU A 618 37.80 -36.71 31.43
C GLU A 618 38.79 -36.94 30.28
N ALA A 619 38.97 -35.96 29.39
CA ALA A 619 39.96 -36.03 28.33
C ALA A 619 41.41 -36.16 28.87
N GLU A 620 41.75 -35.46 29.95
CA GLU A 620 43.04 -35.59 30.62
C GLU A 620 43.24 -36.99 31.24
N LYS A 621 42.19 -37.56 31.85
CA LYS A 621 42.22 -38.93 32.40
C LYS A 621 42.40 -39.97 31.29
N ASP A 622 41.64 -39.86 30.21
CA ASP A 622 41.75 -40.75 29.05
C ASP A 622 43.16 -40.67 28.44
N PHE A 623 43.71 -39.46 28.32
CA PHE A 623 45.07 -39.24 27.85
C PHE A 623 46.11 -39.88 28.80
N ALA A 624 45.98 -39.66 30.11
CA ALA A 624 46.87 -40.26 31.10
C ALA A 624 46.80 -41.80 31.08
N GLU A 625 45.60 -42.37 30.88
CA GLU A 625 45.44 -43.81 30.76
C GLU A 625 46.08 -44.37 29.48
N ILE A 626 45.96 -43.68 28.35
CA ILE A 626 46.64 -44.04 27.09
C ILE A 626 48.16 -44.02 27.28
N VAL A 627 48.70 -43.03 27.98
CA VAL A 627 50.14 -42.93 28.30
C VAL A 627 50.57 -44.05 29.24
N ARG A 628 49.79 -44.35 30.29
CA ARG A 628 50.07 -45.46 31.24
C ARG A 628 50.07 -46.82 30.55
N ARG A 629 49.04 -47.12 29.74
CA ARG A 629 48.99 -48.35 28.92
C ARG A 629 50.15 -48.42 27.92
N GLY A 630 50.57 -47.26 27.41
CA GLY A 630 51.77 -47.12 26.57
C GLY A 630 53.07 -47.45 27.30
N ALA A 631 53.23 -47.00 28.55
CA ALA A 631 54.37 -47.29 29.40
C ALA A 631 54.44 -48.80 29.75
N GLU A 632 53.31 -49.40 30.13
CA GLU A 632 53.22 -50.84 30.41
C GLU A 632 53.58 -51.70 29.19
N ALA A 633 53.16 -51.28 27.99
CA ALA A 633 53.53 -51.93 26.74
C ALA A 633 55.03 -51.77 26.40
N ALA A 634 55.64 -50.63 26.75
CA ALA A 634 57.08 -50.40 26.60
C ALA A 634 57.90 -51.31 27.54
N ASP A 635 57.52 -51.37 28.80
CA ASP A 635 58.18 -52.19 29.83
C ASP A 635 58.05 -53.69 29.54
N ALA A 636 56.91 -54.12 28.97
CA ALA A 636 56.72 -55.50 28.50
C ALA A 636 57.67 -55.83 27.33
N ALA A 637 57.80 -54.93 26.36
CA ALA A 637 58.71 -55.12 25.22
C ALA A 637 60.19 -55.13 25.63
N GLU A 638 60.59 -54.32 26.63
CA GLU A 638 61.95 -54.34 27.18
C GLU A 638 62.25 -55.62 27.97
N LYS A 639 61.27 -56.19 28.69
CA LYS A 639 61.41 -57.46 29.42
C LYS A 639 61.45 -58.69 28.50
N GLU A 640 60.78 -58.66 27.35
CA GLU A 640 60.77 -59.77 26.39
C GLU A 640 62.00 -59.79 25.47
N GLY A 641 62.93 -58.83 25.57
CA GLY A 641 64.15 -58.84 24.77
C GLY A 641 63.90 -58.77 23.26
N VAL A 642 62.78 -58.17 22.83
CA VAL A 642 62.43 -58.04 21.42
C VAL A 642 63.27 -56.93 20.80
N VAL A 643 64.41 -57.32 20.22
CA VAL A 643 65.24 -56.45 19.38
C VAL A 643 64.55 -56.24 18.03
N SER A 644 64.10 -54.99 17.82
CA SER A 644 63.82 -54.28 16.56
C SER A 644 63.10 -55.04 15.42
N GLY A 645 61.88 -54.58 15.07
CA GLY A 645 61.40 -54.74 13.70
C GLY A 645 59.91 -54.54 13.40
N SER A 646 58.99 -54.74 14.35
CA SER A 646 57.56 -54.92 14.03
C SER A 646 56.59 -53.84 14.53
N GLY A 647 57.06 -52.66 14.93
CA GLY A 647 56.18 -51.57 15.34
C GLY A 647 55.65 -50.76 14.14
N SER A 648 54.32 -50.64 13.99
CA SER A 648 53.70 -49.95 12.83
C SER A 648 53.86 -48.41 12.87
N LEU A 649 54.17 -47.83 14.03
CA LEU A 649 54.24 -46.38 14.25
C LEU A 649 55.67 -45.97 14.61
N LYS A 650 56.31 -45.10 13.83
CA LYS A 650 57.69 -44.63 14.08
C LYS A 650 57.70 -43.25 14.72
N CYS A 651 58.62 -43.04 15.67
CA CYS A 651 58.89 -41.71 16.23
C CYS A 651 59.44 -40.78 15.15
N ALA A 652 58.82 -39.61 14.97
CA ALA A 652 59.26 -38.64 13.97
C ALA A 652 60.65 -38.05 14.28
N HIS A 653 61.09 -38.02 15.53
CA HIS A 653 62.35 -37.38 15.94
C HIS A 653 63.55 -38.34 16.00
N CYS A 654 63.35 -39.61 16.34
CA CYS A 654 64.43 -40.60 16.47
C CYS A 654 64.19 -41.91 15.69
N ALA A 655 63.13 -41.98 14.88
CA ALA A 655 62.73 -43.13 14.07
C ALA A 655 62.47 -44.45 14.83
N LYS A 656 62.47 -44.44 16.18
CA LYS A 656 62.19 -45.63 17.00
C LYS A 656 60.80 -46.17 16.71
N ALA A 657 60.71 -47.46 16.40
CA ALA A 657 59.46 -48.14 16.08
C ALA A 657 58.70 -48.49 17.37
N CYS A 658 57.45 -48.02 17.44
CA CYS A 658 56.51 -48.24 18.54
C CYS A 658 55.33 -49.09 18.02
N ALA A 659 54.92 -50.08 18.80
CA ALA A 659 53.87 -51.03 18.44
C ALA A 659 52.45 -50.44 18.49
N ASN A 660 52.18 -49.49 19.38
CA ASN A 660 50.88 -48.85 19.50
C ASN A 660 51.00 -47.33 19.75
N LYS A 661 49.89 -46.61 19.55
CA LYS A 661 49.82 -45.15 19.68
C LYS A 661 50.19 -44.66 21.09
N GLY A 662 49.83 -45.41 22.13
CA GLY A 662 50.15 -45.08 23.53
C GLY A 662 51.65 -45.16 23.82
N TRP A 663 52.34 -46.19 23.31
CA TRP A 663 53.78 -46.36 23.46
C TRP A 663 54.54 -45.26 22.70
N LEU A 664 54.09 -44.91 21.49
CA LEU A 664 54.64 -43.78 20.74
C LEU A 664 54.50 -42.46 21.52
N LEU A 665 53.32 -42.19 22.08
CA LEU A 665 53.06 -41.00 22.90
C LEU A 665 53.94 -40.97 24.16
N TYR A 666 54.03 -42.09 24.89
CA TYR A 666 54.92 -42.22 26.05
C TYR A 666 56.40 -41.96 25.69
N HIS A 667 56.87 -42.53 24.58
CA HIS A 667 58.22 -42.32 24.08
C HIS A 667 58.48 -40.84 23.73
N LEU A 668 57.54 -40.19 23.03
CA LEU A 668 57.61 -38.77 22.68
C LEU A 668 57.61 -37.87 23.93
N CYS A 669 56.82 -38.21 24.96
CA CYS A 669 56.80 -37.48 26.23
C CYS A 669 58.10 -37.68 27.04
N ARG A 670 58.62 -38.91 27.12
CA ARG A 670 59.80 -39.26 27.94
C ARG A 670 61.13 -38.84 27.31
N GLU A 671 61.35 -39.11 26.02
CA GLU A 671 62.65 -38.90 25.37
C GLU A 671 62.74 -37.58 24.59
N HIS A 672 61.60 -36.97 24.23
CA HIS A 672 61.58 -35.75 23.40
C HIS A 672 60.84 -34.58 24.05
N GLY A 673 60.32 -34.72 25.28
CA GLY A 673 59.70 -33.61 26.02
C GLY A 673 58.48 -33.00 25.31
N LEU A 674 57.79 -33.76 24.45
CA LEU A 674 56.70 -33.27 23.59
C LEU A 674 55.36 -33.03 24.32
N THR A 675 55.38 -32.82 25.64
CA THR A 675 54.25 -32.21 26.37
C THR A 675 53.89 -30.83 25.82
N VAL A 676 54.82 -30.15 25.15
CA VAL A 676 54.65 -28.81 24.55
C VAL A 676 53.64 -28.79 23.39
N MET A 677 53.38 -29.91 22.69
CA MET A 677 52.31 -29.96 21.68
C MET A 677 50.91 -30.00 22.32
N ALA A 678 50.79 -30.55 23.53
CA ALA A 678 49.57 -30.45 24.31
C ALA A 678 49.41 -29.03 24.87
N GLU A 679 50.48 -28.39 25.35
CA GLU A 679 50.45 -26.97 25.75
C GLU A 679 50.01 -26.06 24.60
N LYS A 680 50.50 -26.27 23.36
CA LYS A 680 50.04 -25.52 22.19
C LYS A 680 48.60 -25.81 21.78
N ALA A 681 48.13 -27.05 21.92
CA ALA A 681 46.73 -27.39 21.70
C ALA A 681 45.82 -26.74 22.77
N PHE A 682 46.29 -26.66 24.01
CA PHE A 682 45.62 -25.96 25.09
C PHE A 682 45.69 -24.43 24.92
N GLU A 683 46.79 -23.87 24.44
CA GLU A 683 46.91 -22.44 24.07
C GLU A 683 45.94 -22.09 22.94
N SER A 684 45.85 -22.92 21.89
CA SER A 684 44.87 -22.76 20.81
C SER A 684 43.43 -22.86 21.33
N ALA A 685 43.14 -23.78 22.25
CA ALA A 685 41.83 -23.88 22.87
C ALA A 685 41.52 -22.67 23.79
N ILE A 686 42.53 -22.10 24.44
CA ILE A 686 42.41 -20.86 25.24
C ILE A 686 42.14 -19.67 24.32
N GLU A 687 42.83 -19.57 23.17
CA GLU A 687 42.58 -18.54 22.16
C GLU A 687 41.16 -18.63 21.60
N ASP A 688 40.68 -19.84 21.28
CA ASP A 688 39.31 -20.07 20.81
C ASP A 688 38.26 -19.68 21.87
N LEU A 689 38.52 -19.99 23.14
CA LEU A 689 37.66 -19.58 24.25
C LEU A 689 37.68 -18.05 24.44
N GLN A 690 38.82 -17.39 24.27
CA GLN A 690 38.92 -15.92 24.32
C GLN A 690 38.22 -15.23 23.14
N ILE A 691 38.22 -15.84 21.95
CA ILE A 691 37.45 -15.36 20.80
C ILE A 691 35.94 -15.49 21.10
N ARG A 692 35.48 -16.64 21.59
CA ARG A 692 34.07 -16.83 21.97
C ARG A 692 33.62 -15.90 23.09
N LEU A 693 34.50 -15.61 24.05
CA LEU A 693 34.22 -14.63 25.10
C LEU A 693 34.05 -13.23 24.52
N ARG A 694 34.90 -12.83 23.57
CA ARG A 694 34.77 -11.55 22.85
C ARG A 694 33.49 -11.50 22.01
N ASP A 695 33.13 -12.57 21.32
CA ASP A 695 31.87 -12.65 20.56
C ASP A 695 30.64 -12.58 21.47
N LEU A 696 30.68 -13.21 22.64
CA LEU A 696 29.60 -13.10 23.63
C LEU A 696 29.51 -11.68 24.21
N GLN A 697 30.63 -11.02 24.46
CA GLN A 697 30.67 -9.61 24.87
C GLN A 697 30.20 -8.66 23.75
N GLN A 698 30.48 -9.00 22.50
CA GLN A 698 29.98 -8.28 21.32
C GLN A 698 28.46 -8.43 21.25
N LYS A 699 27.94 -9.66 21.32
CA LYS A 699 26.49 -9.93 21.36
C LYS A 699 25.80 -9.26 22.55
N GLN A 700 26.45 -9.23 23.71
CA GLN A 700 25.92 -8.52 24.88
C GLN A 700 25.82 -7.00 24.61
N ARG A 701 26.82 -6.41 23.95
CA ARG A 701 26.76 -5.01 23.50
C ARG A 701 25.69 -4.78 22.44
N ASP A 702 25.59 -5.65 21.44
CA ASP A 702 24.57 -5.58 20.40
C ASP A 702 23.16 -5.68 21.00
N ILE A 703 22.96 -6.53 22.01
CA ILE A 703 21.70 -6.66 22.74
C ILE A 703 21.43 -5.41 23.59
N GLN A 704 22.44 -4.82 24.22
CA GLN A 704 22.30 -3.57 24.99
C GLN A 704 21.98 -2.38 24.08
N GLU A 705 22.67 -2.25 22.94
CA GLU A 705 22.47 -1.18 21.96
C GLU A 705 21.09 -1.28 21.28
N ASN A 706 20.60 -2.51 21.07
CA ASN A 706 19.28 -2.75 20.46
C ASN A 706 18.18 -3.07 21.48
N TYR A 707 18.41 -2.91 22.77
CA TYR A 707 17.46 -3.27 23.83
C TYR A 707 16.14 -2.52 23.66
N GLU A 708 16.18 -1.20 23.44
CA GLU A 708 14.97 -0.39 23.25
C GLU A 708 14.20 -0.79 21.98
N GLN A 709 14.90 -1.13 20.88
CA GLN A 709 14.26 -1.57 19.64
C GLN A 709 13.60 -2.94 19.81
N ASN A 710 14.27 -3.87 20.50
CA ASN A 710 13.71 -5.20 20.78
C ASN A 710 12.51 -5.13 21.73
N VAL A 711 12.55 -4.25 22.74
CA VAL A 711 11.41 -4.00 23.64
C VAL A 711 10.23 -3.40 22.87
N GLN A 712 10.46 -2.42 21.99
CA GLN A 712 9.42 -1.88 21.11
C GLN A 712 8.86 -2.96 20.17
N GLN A 713 9.69 -3.87 19.68
CA GLN A 713 9.26 -4.98 18.84
C GLN A 713 8.35 -5.95 19.61
N VAL A 714 8.69 -6.27 20.86
CA VAL A 714 7.85 -7.09 21.75
C VAL A 714 6.53 -6.37 22.07
N GLU A 715 6.54 -5.06 22.29
CA GLU A 715 5.31 -4.27 22.45
C GLU A 715 4.43 -4.30 21.20
N TRP A 716 5.02 -4.20 20.00
CA TRP A 716 4.29 -4.31 18.74
C TRP A 716 3.70 -5.69 18.54
N PHE A 717 4.42 -6.76 18.88
CA PHE A 717 3.87 -8.12 18.86
C PHE A 717 2.79 -8.32 19.93
N GLY A 718 2.92 -7.70 21.10
CA GLY A 718 1.88 -7.67 22.14
C GLY A 718 0.62 -6.94 21.70
N ASN A 719 0.78 -5.81 20.99
CA ASN A 719 -0.32 -5.06 20.40
C ASN A 719 -0.98 -5.84 19.26
N LEU A 720 -0.19 -6.51 18.41
CA LEU A 720 -0.68 -7.39 17.35
C LEU A 720 -1.48 -8.56 17.94
N LYS A 721 -0.99 -9.17 19.03
CA LYS A 721 -1.71 -10.21 19.76
C LYS A 721 -3.04 -9.70 20.31
N ARG A 722 -3.07 -8.50 20.92
CA ARG A 722 -4.32 -7.88 21.39
C ARG A 722 -5.30 -7.59 20.26
N VAL A 723 -4.82 -7.13 19.11
CA VAL A 723 -5.65 -6.90 17.91
C VAL A 723 -6.20 -8.22 17.37
N LEU A 724 -5.38 -9.27 17.33
CA LEU A 724 -5.80 -10.59 16.89
C LEU A 724 -6.80 -11.21 17.87
N GLU A 725 -6.61 -11.05 19.18
CA GLU A 725 -7.57 -11.47 20.21
C GLU A 725 -8.88 -10.67 20.14
N ALA A 726 -8.81 -9.36 19.90
CA ALA A 726 -9.99 -8.53 19.66
C ALA A 726 -10.75 -8.98 18.41
N LYS A 727 -10.02 -9.32 17.33
CA LYS A 727 -10.60 -9.86 16.10
C LYS A 727 -11.19 -11.26 16.28
N LEU A 728 -10.59 -12.08 17.15
CA LEU A 728 -11.11 -13.38 17.54
C LEU A 728 -12.39 -13.23 18.38
N ARG A 729 -12.45 -12.23 19.28
CA ARG A 729 -13.65 -11.87 20.05
C ARG A 729 -14.77 -11.30 19.17
N THR A 730 -14.46 -10.48 18.16
CA THR A 730 -15.48 -10.00 17.20
C THR A 730 -16.02 -11.13 16.35
N LEU A 731 -15.18 -12.07 15.90
CA LEU A 731 -15.63 -13.27 15.18
C LEU A 731 -16.49 -14.19 16.07
N HIS A 732 -16.17 -14.29 17.37
CA HIS A 732 -17.00 -15.02 18.33
C HIS A 732 -18.35 -14.32 18.59
N ASN A 733 -18.37 -12.98 18.65
CA ASN A 733 -19.59 -12.19 18.79
C ASN A 733 -20.46 -12.17 17.52
N GLU A 734 -19.85 -12.19 16.34
CA GLU A 734 -20.55 -12.33 15.05
C GLU A 734 -21.19 -13.72 14.90
N GLY A 735 -20.57 -14.76 15.48
CA GLY A 735 -21.16 -16.10 15.60
C GLY A 735 -22.41 -16.15 16.50
N SER A 736 -22.58 -15.20 17.42
CA SER A 736 -23.70 -15.18 18.38
C SER A 736 -24.73 -14.06 18.11
N ARG A 737 -24.49 -13.18 17.14
CA ARG A 737 -25.43 -12.12 16.72
C ARG A 737 -25.69 -12.18 15.22
N CYS A 738 -26.39 -13.23 14.79
CA CYS A 738 -27.02 -13.22 13.48
C CYS A 738 -28.49 -12.75 13.60
N ARG A 739 -28.77 -11.65 12.88
CA ARG A 739 -30.05 -11.23 12.27
C ARG A 739 -31.08 -10.32 12.96
N ASN A 740 -31.12 -10.14 14.28
CA ASN A 740 -32.28 -9.43 14.87
C ASN A 740 -32.01 -8.08 15.55
N ALA A 741 -30.77 -7.57 15.58
CA ALA A 741 -30.47 -6.29 16.26
C ALA A 741 -30.67 -5.05 15.37
N LEU A 742 -30.33 -5.14 14.08
CA LEU A 742 -30.44 -4.00 13.15
C LEU A 742 -31.89 -3.52 12.94
N ASP A 743 -32.86 -4.41 13.07
CA ASP A 743 -34.29 -4.09 12.90
C ASP A 743 -34.91 -3.48 14.18
N SER A 744 -34.24 -3.64 15.33
CA SER A 744 -34.62 -3.03 16.60
C SER A 744 -34.04 -1.62 16.73
N ASP A 745 -32.79 -1.43 16.29
CA ASP A 745 -32.09 -0.14 16.38
C ASP A 745 -32.64 0.88 15.37
N ILE A 746 -33.14 0.43 14.21
CA ILE A 746 -33.81 1.30 13.22
C ILE A 746 -35.18 1.79 13.72
N LYS A 747 -35.86 1.03 14.60
CA LYS A 747 -37.12 1.46 15.25
C LYS A 747 -36.91 2.47 16.37
N GLU A 748 -35.73 2.48 16.99
CA GLU A 748 -35.41 3.41 18.09
C GLU A 748 -34.88 4.76 17.59
N ILE A 749 -34.31 4.79 16.37
CA ILE A 749 -33.77 6.01 15.73
C ILE A 749 -34.85 6.79 14.94
N MET A 750 -35.98 6.16 14.59
CA MET A 750 -37.10 6.80 13.85
C MET A 750 -38.30 7.21 14.73
N GLY A 751 -38.04 7.97 15.78
CA GLY A 751 -38.92 9.09 16.19
C GLY A 751 -40.03 8.83 17.23
N SER A 752 -39.84 9.44 18.40
CA SER A 752 -40.90 10.19 19.09
C SER A 752 -40.42 11.63 19.34
N ALA A 753 -40.37 12.44 18.28
CA ALA A 753 -40.33 13.89 18.42
C ALA A 753 -41.79 14.40 18.42
N GLY A 754 -42.12 15.11 19.50
CA GLY A 754 -43.44 15.64 19.79
C GLY A 754 -44.00 16.58 18.73
N ALA A 755 -45.33 16.69 18.78
CA ALA A 755 -46.15 17.57 17.98
C ALA A 755 -45.80 19.06 18.17
N GLY A 756 -45.76 19.80 17.06
CA GLY A 756 -46.17 21.20 17.05
C GLY A 756 -45.37 22.16 16.15
N GLY A 757 -45.91 22.47 14.96
CA GLY A 757 -46.07 23.88 14.54
C GLY A 757 -45.11 24.48 13.50
N ALA A 758 -45.53 24.37 12.21
CA ALA A 758 -45.51 25.40 11.15
C ALA A 758 -44.22 26.18 10.83
N ASN A 759 -43.62 25.92 9.66
CA ASN A 759 -43.75 26.79 8.47
C ASN A 759 -42.89 26.32 7.27
N VAL A 760 -43.54 26.27 6.10
CA VAL A 760 -43.05 26.64 4.74
C VAL A 760 -42.06 25.69 4.01
N ASP A 761 -42.63 25.02 2.99
CA ASP A 761 -42.20 24.85 1.57
C ASP A 761 -40.73 24.56 1.22
N MET A 762 -40.36 23.75 0.22
CA MET A 762 -41.02 22.82 -0.71
C MET A 762 -39.88 22.20 -1.56
N LEU A 763 -40.23 21.18 -2.36
CA LEU A 763 -39.56 20.73 -3.61
C LEU A 763 -38.45 19.66 -3.56
N VAL A 764 -38.96 18.43 -3.53
CA VAL A 764 -38.66 17.26 -4.38
C VAL A 764 -37.86 17.54 -5.66
N LEU A 765 -36.79 16.75 -5.94
CA LEU A 765 -36.68 15.74 -7.03
C LEU A 765 -35.21 15.22 -7.21
N PRO A 766 -35.02 14.05 -7.85
CA PRO A 766 -34.11 12.96 -7.46
C PRO A 766 -32.77 13.03 -8.24
N GLY A 767 -31.68 12.38 -7.81
CA GLY A 767 -31.46 10.93 -7.86
C GLY A 767 -30.73 10.55 -9.15
N ASP A 768 -29.44 10.26 -9.00
CA ASP A 768 -28.62 9.33 -9.79
C ASP A 768 -27.66 8.63 -8.82
#